data_AF-A0A0B5DEU1-F1
#
_entry.id   AF-A0A0B5DEU1-F1
#
_cell.length_a   1.000
_cell.length_b   1.000
_cell.length_c   1.000
_cell.angle_alpha   90.00
_cell.angle_beta   90.00
_cell.angle_gamma   90.00
#
_symmetry.space_group_name_H-M   'P 1'
#
loop_
_entity.id
_entity.type
_entity.pdbx_description
1 polymer ?
#
loop_
_entity_poly.entity_id
_entity_poly.type
_entity_poly.pdbx_seq_one_letter_code
_entity_poly.pdbx_strand_id
1 'polypeptide(L)'
;MRRLLATILSALLVVNVALPVQAQAQDPSPYDPLVHLDDAYAYGYGGLLDLRLLNQWLTIGANGRALSAAELRGVDQLWETIADNGQAPNTSDIDVELLELIYINLGAISLPLLGEDGLLEFVLNDAQVGILREYAHAPSAAHGHGAAGVVSDSGGLELTQPGSGKSASVDILSLLNLGGSPFITDHVISEAALELGAISAVAINPDDSEFPDYEVTCDPDLTATDIGDSDMPEVICHGYQVADAIVVLDAPIVKTLMSTITDLLSGLDTTINAALGQSGLFKGLLDTLTTLLKVLTLGLVDLELSVTARVPVVDILDDLLNKELSDESGLVKIDLKEGVIKVDLAQLHVGGLNNLDPNTPLLTADNINAITASVLSLLTDDAVTNPNGLMAHLESVLVGDVDPVTGENLRTGGLYDTELEILLVNSLPVVGVTGTLEVSGTLGEMFNGGFTYEGTGIFFAANVLSGILNPLTSGVGEILEALLFDGPTSIVSTLIGSAQNAVLSQLVGVLDPVLQQVLAPLANVIINKQTTTQVPHGKVFTVSAVEVNVLDLNTQGELIHLPLATAAVMAQPPVRMDFDVAKVGDGRNLYTGGYTYDMLCKLGERTVVDKTGLQYAEGQVGDGFFYEPPNLSLTGATGGLPMPVRITPGAVCTVTATSETLTTPHAALRPTGDGEGTRTPYTYFLDVDKTDGVLISGATPADGLTEMNPIPMTAAGQVSPDTDTVGDEWKNHTFTFAVPAGKKVHHVSIVHAYEIDDRDVILSKEAVGAVPEGETFTFEYSLDGGTTWISQVAEEPLTLTAGGDPVTIADVPVLDLDRLNATPSEVANTQIMIREKLGSNSGAQYVDWTVDGAEPTSVTYMTEGDFQYAVATFEAGPVENAATVPTPDKNVEITNSYLEVSVDKHIDGLLGSISNTTLLSFGQDEMTIRYTVTAEGNPTSITLSDPSLNNDLFTLPSHITVDPDTGVISGCLLTAVDGRDDTYSCEFTVSINDPEAPFHYKADEAEVTATVTVTHNERTVTASDTDKHGAMRLADIPGLLPETGATSLVLVLGLGVLIALAALVNFVRNRRN
;
A
#
# COMPACT_ATOMS: atom_id res chain seq x y z
N MET A 1 3.09 48.51 -47.79
CA MET A 1 4.48 48.00 -47.72
C MET A 1 4.50 46.49 -47.43
N ARG A 2 3.70 45.97 -46.48
CA ARG A 2 3.54 44.52 -46.21
C ARG A 2 3.07 43.68 -47.42
N ARG A 3 2.09 44.14 -48.22
CA ARG A 3 1.68 43.47 -49.48
C ARG A 3 2.84 43.27 -50.46
N LEU A 4 3.77 44.23 -50.55
CA LEU A 4 4.91 44.16 -51.46
C LEU A 4 5.98 43.17 -50.94
N LEU A 5 6.10 43.04 -49.61
CA LEU A 5 6.98 42.07 -48.95
C LEU A 5 6.47 40.64 -49.11
N ALA A 6 5.16 40.42 -48.96
CA ALA A 6 4.51 39.13 -49.14
C ALA A 6 4.61 38.63 -50.59
N THR A 7 4.36 39.50 -51.58
CA THR A 7 4.53 39.13 -53.00
C THR A 7 6.00 38.81 -53.34
N ILE A 8 6.96 39.49 -52.71
CA ILE A 8 8.40 39.19 -52.87
C ILE A 8 8.74 37.84 -52.22
N LEU A 9 8.25 37.54 -51.02
CA LEU A 9 8.48 36.24 -50.36
C LEU A 9 7.85 35.07 -51.13
N SER A 10 6.60 35.20 -51.59
CA SER A 10 5.94 34.17 -52.40
C SER A 10 6.66 33.97 -53.75
N ALA A 11 7.13 35.04 -54.38
CA ALA A 11 7.94 34.94 -55.59
C ALA A 11 9.31 34.28 -55.32
N LEU A 12 9.91 34.48 -54.14
CA LEU A 12 11.19 33.85 -53.78
C LEU A 12 11.03 32.36 -53.42
N LEU A 13 9.91 31.96 -52.84
CA LEU A 13 9.55 30.56 -52.54
C LEU A 13 9.24 29.76 -53.82
N VAL A 14 8.45 30.32 -54.75
CA VAL A 14 8.11 29.65 -56.03
C VAL A 14 9.33 29.45 -56.92
N VAL A 15 10.36 30.28 -56.79
CA VAL A 15 11.59 30.22 -57.61
C VAL A 15 12.71 29.45 -56.88
N ASN A 16 12.43 28.79 -55.75
CA ASN A 16 13.42 28.03 -54.94
C ASN A 16 14.63 28.86 -54.49
N VAL A 17 14.47 30.20 -54.38
CA VAL A 17 15.54 31.10 -53.92
C VAL A 17 15.54 31.22 -52.39
N ALA A 18 14.39 31.02 -51.75
CA ALA A 18 14.26 30.81 -50.31
C ALA A 18 13.84 29.35 -50.06
N LEU A 19 14.78 28.52 -49.62
CA LEU A 19 14.44 27.21 -49.03
C LEU A 19 13.93 27.47 -47.60
N PRO A 20 12.90 26.74 -47.11
CA PRO A 20 12.63 26.71 -45.68
C PRO A 20 13.92 26.21 -45.01
N VAL A 21 14.62 27.13 -44.36
CA VAL A 21 15.73 26.74 -43.48
C VAL A 21 15.06 25.92 -42.40
N GLN A 22 15.56 24.69 -42.15
CA GLN A 22 15.16 23.92 -40.98
C GLN A 22 15.16 24.90 -39.80
N ALA A 23 14.00 25.07 -39.17
CA ALA A 23 13.90 25.92 -37.98
C ALA A 23 15.01 25.44 -37.05
N GLN A 24 16.01 26.30 -36.81
CA GLN A 24 16.86 26.10 -35.66
C GLN A 24 15.95 26.45 -34.49
N ALA A 25 15.24 25.43 -33.99
CA ALA A 25 14.67 25.47 -32.67
C ALA A 25 15.74 26.02 -31.71
N GLN A 26 15.32 26.79 -30.71
CA GLN A 26 16.21 27.09 -29.60
C GLN A 26 16.83 25.79 -29.10
N ASP A 27 18.09 25.82 -28.64
CA ASP A 27 18.67 24.67 -27.94
C ASP A 27 17.63 24.20 -26.91
N PRO A 28 17.21 22.92 -26.96
CA PRO A 28 16.05 22.44 -26.22
C PRO A 28 16.22 22.86 -24.76
N SER A 29 15.28 23.68 -24.29
CA SER A 29 15.20 23.98 -22.87
C SER A 29 15.11 22.63 -22.15
N PRO A 30 15.98 22.33 -21.18
CA PRO A 30 15.97 21.06 -20.45
C PRO A 30 14.74 20.92 -19.53
N TYR A 31 13.70 21.74 -19.73
CA TYR A 31 12.51 21.74 -18.92
C TYR A 31 11.61 20.58 -19.34
N ASP A 32 11.82 19.44 -18.69
CA ASP A 32 10.83 18.37 -18.64
C ASP A 32 9.79 18.75 -17.57
N PRO A 33 8.50 18.89 -17.93
CA PRO A 33 7.44 19.23 -16.98
C PRO A 33 7.23 18.18 -15.89
N LEU A 34 7.88 17.02 -15.96
CA LEU A 34 7.76 15.95 -14.96
C LEU A 34 9.04 15.73 -14.15
N VAL A 35 10.22 16.20 -14.59
CA VAL A 35 11.49 16.01 -13.83
C VAL A 35 11.45 16.69 -12.45
N HIS A 36 10.70 17.79 -12.31
CA HIS A 36 10.52 18.41 -11.00
C HIS A 36 9.59 17.62 -10.05
N LEU A 37 8.97 16.54 -10.54
CA LEU A 37 8.13 15.63 -9.75
C LEU A 37 8.92 14.44 -9.22
N ASP A 38 10.20 14.29 -9.55
CA ASP A 38 11.03 13.15 -9.13
C ASP A 38 11.09 13.01 -7.59
N ASP A 39 11.08 14.14 -6.88
CA ASP A 39 11.10 14.21 -5.41
C ASP A 39 9.71 14.44 -4.80
N ALA A 40 8.65 14.58 -5.61
CA ALA A 40 7.30 14.88 -5.15
C ALA A 40 6.50 13.60 -4.86
N TYR A 41 5.90 13.54 -3.68
CA TYR A 41 5.01 12.48 -3.24
C TYR A 41 3.55 12.73 -3.61
N ALA A 42 3.15 13.99 -3.69
CA ALA A 42 1.88 14.42 -4.25
C ALA A 42 2.05 15.71 -5.04
N TYR A 43 1.11 15.94 -5.94
CA TYR A 43 1.10 17.04 -6.88
C TYR A 43 -0.33 17.41 -7.23
N GLY A 44 -0.64 18.69 -7.11
CA GLY A 44 -1.82 19.31 -7.70
C GLY A 44 -1.39 20.34 -8.73
N TYR A 45 -2.13 20.44 -9.82
CA TYR A 45 -1.91 21.46 -10.84
C TYR A 45 -3.21 21.92 -11.49
N GLY A 46 -3.34 23.22 -11.60
CA GLY A 46 -4.37 23.89 -12.37
C GLY A 46 -3.71 24.92 -13.29
N GLY A 47 -3.92 24.81 -14.60
CA GLY A 47 -3.50 25.82 -15.55
C GLY A 47 -4.54 25.99 -16.64
N LEU A 48 -4.99 27.23 -16.90
CA LEU A 48 -5.90 27.48 -18.02
C LEU A 48 -5.19 27.32 -19.36
N LEU A 49 -3.93 27.74 -19.42
CA LEU A 49 -3.03 27.56 -20.57
C LEU A 49 -1.84 26.74 -20.09
N ASP A 50 -1.80 25.45 -20.45
CA ASP A 50 -0.62 24.64 -20.14
C ASP A 50 0.49 24.89 -21.16
N LEU A 51 1.25 25.95 -20.91
CA LEU A 51 2.37 26.37 -21.76
C LEU A 51 3.61 25.50 -21.61
N ARG A 52 3.61 24.53 -20.69
CA ARG A 52 4.77 23.68 -20.41
C ARG A 52 5.14 22.82 -21.62
N LEU A 53 4.13 22.35 -22.37
CA LEU A 53 4.33 21.58 -23.61
C LEU A 53 4.87 22.44 -24.75
N LEU A 54 4.74 23.76 -24.68
CA LEU A 54 5.15 24.70 -25.71
C LEU A 54 6.52 25.34 -25.45
N ASN A 55 7.15 25.04 -24.31
CA ASN A 55 8.29 25.77 -23.76
C ASN A 55 9.43 26.08 -24.77
N GLN A 56 9.75 25.14 -25.65
CA GLN A 56 10.85 25.22 -26.61
C GLN A 56 10.59 26.19 -27.77
N TRP A 57 9.33 26.61 -27.92
CA TRP A 57 8.90 27.57 -28.92
C TRP A 57 8.50 28.91 -28.30
N LEU A 58 8.42 29.08 -26.98
CA LEU A 58 7.88 30.30 -26.37
C LEU A 58 8.95 31.37 -26.07
N THR A 59 8.66 32.62 -26.46
CA THR A 59 9.53 33.79 -26.28
C THR A 59 8.75 35.01 -25.80
N ILE A 60 9.41 35.93 -25.09
CA ILE A 60 8.83 37.21 -24.64
C ILE A 60 9.12 38.30 -25.66
N GLY A 61 8.07 38.74 -26.36
CA GLY A 61 8.15 39.69 -27.47
C GLY A 61 8.70 39.09 -28.77
N ALA A 62 8.38 39.72 -29.90
CA ALA A 62 8.67 39.18 -31.25
C ALA A 62 10.16 38.96 -31.62
N ASN A 63 11.10 39.54 -30.86
CA ASN A 63 12.56 39.36 -31.04
C ASN A 63 13.20 38.66 -29.83
N GLY A 64 12.37 37.93 -29.07
CA GLY A 64 12.42 37.85 -27.61
C GLY A 64 13.38 36.88 -26.94
N ARG A 65 13.52 37.09 -25.63
CA ARG A 65 14.14 36.16 -24.67
C ARG A 65 13.24 34.93 -24.53
N ALA A 66 13.81 33.73 -24.41
CA ALA A 66 13.06 32.53 -24.04
C ALA A 66 12.34 32.72 -22.69
N LEU A 67 11.11 32.22 -22.57
CA LEU A 67 10.46 32.17 -21.25
C LEU A 67 11.23 31.20 -20.35
N SER A 68 11.40 31.58 -19.09
CA SER A 68 11.92 30.66 -18.07
C SER A 68 10.82 29.71 -17.62
N ALA A 69 11.21 28.56 -17.08
CA ALA A 69 10.30 27.58 -16.49
C ALA A 69 9.31 28.19 -15.47
N ALA A 70 9.75 29.18 -14.68
CA ALA A 70 8.92 29.85 -13.69
C ALA A 70 7.86 30.78 -14.32
N GLU A 71 8.09 31.23 -15.57
CA GLU A 71 7.17 32.10 -16.32
C GLU A 71 6.15 31.32 -17.15
N LEU A 72 6.27 29.98 -17.19
CA LEU A 72 5.45 29.08 -18.00
C LEU A 72 4.44 28.28 -17.17
N ARG A 73 4.42 28.45 -15.84
CA ARG A 73 3.61 27.64 -14.94
C ARG A 73 2.27 28.33 -14.68
N GLY A 74 1.19 27.56 -14.81
CA GLY A 74 -0.02 27.82 -14.03
C GLY A 74 0.24 27.60 -12.54
N VAL A 75 -0.79 27.33 -11.77
CA VAL A 75 -0.63 27.07 -10.35
C VAL A 75 -0.32 25.60 -10.10
N ASP A 76 0.83 25.33 -9.50
CA ASP A 76 1.22 24.02 -8.99
C ASP A 76 1.39 24.03 -7.47
N GLN A 77 1.21 22.86 -6.85
CA GLN A 77 1.64 22.61 -5.48
C GLN A 77 2.23 21.21 -5.41
N LEU A 78 3.41 21.12 -4.83
CA LEU A 78 4.19 19.89 -4.67
C LEU A 78 4.25 19.52 -3.20
N TRP A 79 4.22 18.23 -2.92
CA TRP A 79 4.45 17.69 -1.60
C TRP A 79 5.74 16.86 -1.56
N GLU A 80 6.82 17.45 -1.06
CA GLU A 80 8.17 16.84 -1.08
C GLU A 80 8.54 16.09 0.21
N THR A 81 7.69 16.13 1.25
CA THR A 81 7.99 15.51 2.55
C THR A 81 6.91 14.51 2.95
N ILE A 82 7.20 13.59 3.87
CA ILE A 82 6.22 12.57 4.29
C ILE A 82 5.25 13.10 5.36
N ALA A 83 5.66 14.12 6.12
CA ALA A 83 4.88 14.66 7.24
C ALA A 83 3.80 15.62 6.74
N ASP A 84 2.53 15.32 7.05
CA ASP A 84 1.40 16.24 6.85
C ASP A 84 1.65 17.57 7.58
N ASN A 85 1.58 18.67 6.85
CA ASN A 85 1.67 20.02 7.40
C ASN A 85 0.48 20.92 6.98
N GLY A 86 -0.53 20.33 6.31
CA GLY A 86 -1.79 20.98 5.98
C GLY A 86 -1.64 22.26 5.17
N GLN A 87 -0.77 22.30 4.16
CA GLN A 87 -0.59 23.52 3.35
C GLN A 87 -1.93 24.00 2.80
N ALA A 88 -2.11 25.31 2.83
CA ALA A 88 -3.21 25.95 2.12
C ALA A 88 -3.04 25.75 0.60
N PRO A 89 -4.14 25.70 -0.15
CA PRO A 89 -4.08 25.62 -1.60
C PRO A 89 -3.36 26.84 -2.20
N ASN A 90 -2.62 26.60 -3.28
CA ASN A 90 -2.16 27.68 -4.14
C ASN A 90 -3.28 28.06 -5.10
N THR A 91 -3.48 29.36 -5.28
CA THR A 91 -4.47 29.91 -6.22
C THR A 91 -3.89 31.10 -6.96
N SER A 92 -4.26 31.27 -8.22
CA SER A 92 -3.94 32.46 -9.01
C SER A 92 -5.13 32.90 -9.85
N ASP A 93 -5.23 34.22 -10.02
CA ASP A 93 -6.02 34.83 -11.08
C ASP A 93 -5.09 35.04 -12.29
N ILE A 94 -5.63 34.90 -13.51
CA ILE A 94 -4.83 35.02 -14.73
C ILE A 94 -4.65 36.50 -15.11
N ASP A 95 -3.40 36.91 -15.31
CA ASP A 95 -3.06 38.23 -15.86
C ASP A 95 -2.91 38.15 -17.38
N VAL A 96 -3.98 38.55 -18.08
CA VAL A 96 -4.09 38.48 -19.55
C VAL A 96 -3.11 39.44 -20.22
N GLU A 97 -2.84 40.61 -19.62
CA GLU A 97 -1.89 41.59 -20.15
C GLU A 97 -0.46 41.04 -20.19
N LEU A 98 -0.11 40.18 -19.22
CA LEU A 98 1.20 39.50 -19.20
C LEU A 98 1.30 38.41 -20.28
N LEU A 99 0.18 37.74 -20.58
CA LEU A 99 0.13 36.66 -21.55
C LEU A 99 0.17 37.14 -23.03
N GLU A 100 -0.33 38.34 -23.32
CA GLU A 100 -0.21 38.99 -24.65
C GLU A 100 1.25 39.26 -25.06
N LEU A 101 2.19 39.23 -24.11
CA LEU A 101 3.62 39.40 -24.37
C LEU A 101 4.31 38.10 -24.83
N ILE A 102 3.60 36.97 -24.83
CA ILE A 102 4.14 35.64 -25.18
C ILE A 102 3.97 35.38 -26.68
N TYR A 103 5.06 34.96 -27.33
CA TYR A 103 5.12 34.64 -28.75
C TYR A 103 5.60 33.22 -28.98
N ILE A 104 4.98 32.52 -29.93
CA ILE A 104 5.47 31.27 -30.50
C ILE A 104 6.52 31.60 -31.56
N ASN A 105 7.77 31.21 -31.31
CA ASN A 105 8.91 31.33 -32.19
C ASN A 105 9.12 30.02 -32.98
N LEU A 106 8.85 30.09 -34.28
CA LEU A 106 9.04 29.01 -35.25
C LEU A 106 10.28 29.28 -36.13
N GLY A 107 11.27 30.00 -35.60
CA GLY A 107 12.51 30.36 -36.29
C GLY A 107 12.41 31.73 -36.98
N ALA A 108 12.07 31.75 -38.27
CA ALA A 108 11.95 33.00 -39.03
C ALA A 108 10.62 33.74 -38.79
N ILE A 109 9.67 33.07 -38.14
CA ILE A 109 8.32 33.55 -37.87
C ILE A 109 8.12 33.55 -36.36
N SER A 110 7.66 34.67 -35.81
CA SER A 110 7.26 34.81 -34.41
C SER A 110 5.80 35.26 -34.41
N LEU A 111 4.93 34.45 -33.82
CA LEU A 111 3.48 34.69 -33.77
C LEU A 111 3.07 35.02 -32.34
N PRO A 112 2.26 36.07 -32.11
CA PRO A 112 1.67 36.28 -30.80
C PRO A 112 0.86 35.03 -30.43
N LEU A 113 1.05 34.51 -29.21
CA LEU A 113 0.20 33.43 -28.71
C LEU A 113 -1.21 33.96 -28.43
N LEU A 114 -1.29 35.19 -27.88
CA LEU A 114 -2.51 35.83 -27.42
C LEU A 114 -2.64 37.28 -27.91
N GLY A 115 -3.86 37.73 -28.15
CA GLY A 115 -4.21 39.12 -28.48
C GLY A 115 -4.70 39.31 -29.93
N GLU A 116 -4.90 40.58 -30.33
CA GLU A 116 -5.29 40.95 -31.71
C GLU A 116 -4.22 40.44 -32.70
N ASP A 117 -4.62 39.62 -33.68
CA ASP A 117 -3.75 38.86 -34.61
C ASP A 117 -2.90 37.72 -33.97
N GLY A 118 -3.23 37.27 -32.74
CA GLY A 118 -2.62 36.11 -32.08
C GLY A 118 -3.27 34.77 -32.43
N LEU A 119 -2.66 33.66 -32.02
CA LEU A 119 -3.24 32.31 -32.22
C LEU A 119 -4.57 32.13 -31.46
N LEU A 120 -4.61 32.68 -30.25
CA LEU A 120 -5.78 32.73 -29.40
C LEU A 120 -6.18 34.21 -29.18
N GLU A 121 -7.46 34.49 -29.24
CA GLU A 121 -8.01 35.79 -28.86
C GLU A 121 -8.98 35.59 -27.70
N PHE A 122 -8.61 36.07 -26.50
CA PHE A 122 -9.53 36.12 -25.37
C PHE A 122 -10.22 37.48 -25.35
N VAL A 123 -11.50 37.52 -25.68
CA VAL A 123 -12.31 38.74 -25.57
C VAL A 123 -12.85 38.85 -24.14
N LEU A 124 -11.99 39.24 -23.20
CA LEU A 124 -12.38 39.46 -21.81
C LEU A 124 -12.87 40.90 -21.62
N ASN A 125 -14.19 41.10 -21.62
CA ASN A 125 -14.75 42.37 -21.15
C ASN A 125 -14.80 42.38 -19.62
N ASP A 126 -14.77 43.56 -19.01
CA ASP A 126 -14.89 43.85 -17.56
C ASP A 126 -16.12 43.23 -16.82
N ALA A 127 -16.94 42.42 -17.50
CA ALA A 127 -18.10 41.74 -16.94
C ALA A 127 -17.69 40.39 -16.33
N GLN A 128 -17.49 40.42 -15.01
CA GLN A 128 -17.35 39.30 -14.08
C GLN A 128 -18.36 38.16 -14.31
N VAL A 129 -17.97 37.16 -15.09
CA VAL A 129 -18.55 35.82 -15.04
C VAL A 129 -17.40 34.87 -14.77
N GLY A 130 -17.26 34.44 -13.52
CA GLY A 130 -16.24 33.48 -13.06
C GLY A 130 -14.83 33.95 -13.36
N ILE A 131 -14.16 34.57 -12.38
CA ILE A 131 -12.71 34.80 -12.50
C ILE A 131 -12.08 33.46 -12.89
N LEU A 132 -11.40 33.41 -14.05
CA LEU A 132 -10.68 32.23 -14.48
C LEU A 132 -9.65 31.94 -13.39
N ARG A 133 -9.87 30.82 -12.71
CA ARG A 133 -9.10 30.45 -11.53
C ARG A 133 -8.25 29.26 -11.83
N GLU A 134 -7.06 29.30 -11.26
CA GLU A 134 -6.15 28.17 -11.21
C GLU A 134 -6.03 27.77 -9.74
N TYR A 135 -6.17 26.48 -9.48
CA TYR A 135 -6.18 25.90 -8.15
C TYR A 135 -5.30 24.67 -8.13
N ALA A 136 -4.40 24.62 -7.15
CA ALA A 136 -3.63 23.44 -6.83
C ALA A 136 -3.60 23.23 -5.32
N HIS A 137 -3.90 22.01 -4.89
CA HIS A 137 -3.84 21.61 -3.50
C HIS A 137 -3.21 20.23 -3.37
N ALA A 138 -2.11 20.16 -2.63
CA ALA A 138 -1.46 18.91 -2.24
C ALA A 138 -1.11 19.01 -0.76
N PRO A 139 -2.06 18.80 0.17
CA PRO A 139 -1.84 18.96 1.61
C PRO A 139 -1.13 17.78 2.26
N SER A 140 -1.02 16.64 1.58
CA SER A 140 -0.38 15.43 2.11
C SER A 140 0.18 14.58 0.97
N ALA A 141 1.00 13.57 1.30
CA ALA A 141 1.56 12.64 0.32
C ALA A 141 0.51 11.76 -0.40
N ALA A 142 -0.72 11.70 0.11
CA ALA A 142 -1.80 10.85 -0.42
C ALA A 142 -3.01 11.65 -0.92
N HIS A 143 -2.90 12.98 -0.98
CA HIS A 143 -3.96 13.82 -1.53
C HIS A 143 -3.38 14.83 -2.51
N GLY A 144 -4.02 14.91 -3.68
CA GLY A 144 -3.75 15.92 -4.67
C GLY A 144 -5.06 16.38 -5.30
N HIS A 145 -5.13 17.66 -5.64
CA HIS A 145 -6.26 18.27 -6.29
C HIS A 145 -5.76 19.39 -7.19
N GLY A 146 -6.03 19.25 -8.49
CA GLY A 146 -5.81 20.27 -9.50
C GLY A 146 -7.13 20.72 -10.11
N ALA A 147 -7.28 22.01 -10.37
CA ALA A 147 -8.46 22.54 -11.04
C ALA A 147 -8.15 23.85 -11.79
N ALA A 148 -8.78 24.04 -12.95
CA ALA A 148 -8.62 25.24 -13.75
C ALA A 148 -9.93 25.62 -14.47
N GLY A 149 -10.13 26.92 -14.68
CA GLY A 149 -11.26 27.47 -15.45
C GLY A 149 -12.35 28.09 -14.56
N VAL A 150 -13.63 27.84 -14.87
CA VAL A 150 -14.78 28.27 -14.05
C VAL A 150 -14.97 27.29 -12.89
N VAL A 151 -14.17 27.51 -11.84
CA VAL A 151 -14.13 26.66 -10.64
C VAL A 151 -14.32 27.50 -9.37
N SER A 152 -14.92 26.87 -8.37
CA SER A 152 -15.18 27.46 -7.05
C SER A 152 -13.88 27.78 -6.28
N ASP A 153 -13.98 28.54 -5.18
CA ASP A 153 -12.84 28.82 -4.28
C ASP A 153 -12.17 27.54 -3.74
N SER A 154 -12.89 26.42 -3.74
CA SER A 154 -12.39 25.10 -3.32
C SER A 154 -11.97 24.20 -4.49
N GLY A 155 -11.84 24.74 -5.71
CA GLY A 155 -11.39 23.97 -6.89
C GLY A 155 -12.41 22.97 -7.44
N GLY A 156 -13.69 23.07 -7.07
CA GLY A 156 -14.79 22.26 -7.65
C GLY A 156 -15.43 22.90 -8.88
N LEU A 157 -16.00 22.10 -9.79
CA LEU A 157 -16.68 22.57 -11.00
C LEU A 157 -17.93 23.43 -10.66
N GLU A 158 -18.05 24.63 -11.23
CA GLU A 158 -19.24 25.46 -11.07
C GLU A 158 -20.19 25.33 -12.28
N LEU A 159 -20.99 24.25 -12.30
CA LEU A 159 -21.85 23.87 -13.43
C LEU A 159 -23.04 24.81 -13.71
N THR A 160 -23.36 25.74 -12.79
CA THR A 160 -24.68 26.44 -12.79
C THR A 160 -24.65 27.86 -13.35
N GLN A 161 -23.50 28.38 -13.76
CA GLN A 161 -23.40 29.69 -14.38
C GLN A 161 -22.49 29.67 -15.61
N PRO A 162 -22.93 29.11 -16.75
CA PRO A 162 -22.39 29.53 -18.04
C PRO A 162 -22.88 30.97 -18.24
N GLY A 163 -22.27 31.94 -17.54
CA GLY A 163 -22.72 33.31 -17.64
C GLY A 163 -22.42 33.86 -19.03
N SER A 164 -23.09 34.96 -19.34
CA SER A 164 -23.04 35.68 -20.62
C SER A 164 -21.69 36.36 -20.92
N GLY A 165 -20.57 35.74 -20.52
CA GLY A 165 -19.24 36.13 -20.93
C GLY A 165 -19.03 35.84 -22.41
N LYS A 166 -18.12 36.58 -23.06
CA LYS A 166 -17.76 36.30 -24.45
C LYS A 166 -16.84 35.08 -24.52
N SER A 167 -17.01 34.27 -25.54
CA SER A 167 -16.23 33.06 -25.82
C SER A 167 -14.76 33.38 -26.12
N ALA A 168 -13.86 32.43 -25.83
CA ALA A 168 -12.50 32.44 -26.34
C ALA A 168 -12.53 32.11 -27.84
N SER A 169 -11.75 32.81 -28.65
CA SER A 169 -11.72 32.59 -30.11
C SER A 169 -10.36 32.01 -30.53
N VAL A 170 -10.40 30.96 -31.35
CA VAL A 170 -9.22 30.39 -32.03
C VAL A 170 -9.29 30.74 -33.51
N ASP A 171 -8.29 31.44 -34.05
CA ASP A 171 -8.22 31.78 -35.47
C ASP A 171 -7.81 30.56 -36.33
N ILE A 172 -8.77 30.02 -37.07
CA ILE A 172 -8.62 28.84 -37.92
C ILE A 172 -7.82 29.16 -39.19
N LEU A 173 -7.95 30.37 -39.74
CA LEU A 173 -7.19 30.77 -40.93
C LEU A 173 -5.71 30.90 -40.60
N SER A 174 -5.38 31.40 -39.41
CA SER A 174 -4.01 31.40 -38.90
C SER A 174 -3.44 29.99 -38.74
N LEU A 175 -4.21 29.04 -38.19
CA LEU A 175 -3.84 27.62 -38.12
C LEU A 175 -3.60 26.99 -39.50
N LEU A 176 -4.42 27.32 -40.50
CA LEU A 176 -4.27 26.81 -41.87
C LEU A 176 -3.03 27.36 -42.58
N ASN A 177 -2.77 28.66 -42.43
CA ASN A 177 -1.60 29.33 -42.99
C ASN A 177 -0.31 28.72 -42.43
N LEU A 178 -0.33 28.37 -41.15
CA LEU A 178 0.73 27.66 -40.45
C LEU A 178 0.99 26.26 -41.04
N GLY A 179 -0.06 25.50 -41.36
CA GLY A 179 0.02 24.17 -41.99
C GLY A 179 0.45 24.16 -43.47
N GLY A 180 0.76 25.32 -44.08
CA GLY A 180 1.19 25.42 -45.47
C GLY A 180 0.07 25.22 -46.51
N SER A 181 -1.18 25.38 -46.09
CA SER A 181 -2.37 25.25 -46.95
C SER A 181 -2.41 26.37 -48.00
N PRO A 182 -2.90 26.13 -49.23
CA PRO A 182 -3.00 27.18 -50.23
C PRO A 182 -3.90 28.32 -49.74
N PHE A 183 -3.48 29.56 -50.03
CA PHE A 183 -4.15 30.80 -49.62
C PHE A 183 -5.63 30.77 -50.01
N ILE A 184 -6.51 30.70 -49.01
CA ILE A 184 -7.94 30.94 -49.19
C ILE A 184 -8.08 32.42 -49.52
N THR A 185 -8.75 32.76 -50.61
CA THR A 185 -8.88 34.18 -50.97
C THR A 185 -9.87 34.86 -50.03
N ASP A 186 -9.51 36.03 -49.50
CA ASP A 186 -10.34 36.94 -48.67
C ASP A 186 -11.71 37.30 -49.29
N HIS A 187 -11.97 36.87 -50.52
CA HIS A 187 -13.24 37.04 -51.25
C HIS A 187 -14.22 35.87 -51.06
N VAL A 188 -13.78 34.74 -50.50
CA VAL A 188 -14.63 33.55 -50.24
C VAL A 188 -14.92 33.45 -48.76
N ILE A 189 -13.88 33.36 -47.93
CA ILE A 189 -13.93 33.45 -46.48
C ILE A 189 -12.85 34.45 -46.06
N SER A 190 -13.26 35.51 -45.36
CA SER A 190 -12.35 36.55 -44.84
C SER A 190 -11.87 36.24 -43.43
N GLU A 191 -12.71 35.62 -42.61
CA GLU A 191 -12.43 35.26 -41.22
C GLU A 191 -13.03 33.87 -40.91
N ALA A 192 -12.29 33.06 -40.15
CA ALA A 192 -12.79 31.78 -39.64
C ALA A 192 -12.28 31.57 -38.21
N ALA A 193 -13.20 31.46 -37.27
CA ALA A 193 -12.91 31.33 -35.85
C ALA A 193 -13.65 30.14 -35.22
N LEU A 194 -13.00 29.47 -34.26
CA LEU A 194 -13.67 28.57 -33.32
C LEU A 194 -13.87 29.34 -32.00
N GLU A 195 -15.11 29.66 -31.70
CA GLU A 195 -15.52 30.25 -30.43
C GLU A 195 -15.80 29.14 -29.41
N LEU A 196 -15.05 29.12 -28.31
CA LEU A 196 -15.20 28.21 -27.18
C LEU A 196 -15.75 28.98 -25.99
N GLY A 197 -16.87 28.50 -25.44
CA GLY A 197 -17.45 29.07 -24.22
C GLY A 197 -16.61 28.79 -22.98
N ALA A 198 -17.21 28.94 -21.81
CA ALA A 198 -16.55 28.61 -20.55
C ALA A 198 -16.03 27.16 -20.56
N ILE A 199 -14.74 27.00 -20.24
CA ILE A 199 -14.07 25.71 -20.13
C ILE A 199 -13.54 25.52 -18.71
N SER A 200 -13.56 24.28 -18.23
CA SER A 200 -13.00 23.93 -16.93
C SER A 200 -12.56 22.48 -16.86
N ALA A 201 -11.58 22.18 -16.01
CA ALA A 201 -11.17 20.82 -15.70
C ALA A 201 -10.82 20.69 -14.22
N VAL A 202 -11.07 19.50 -13.67
CA VAL A 202 -10.79 19.13 -12.28
C VAL A 202 -10.23 17.72 -12.25
N ALA A 203 -9.19 17.50 -11.46
CA ALA A 203 -8.64 16.20 -11.13
C ALA A 203 -8.33 16.11 -9.64
N ILE A 204 -8.78 15.05 -8.99
CA ILE A 204 -8.66 14.83 -7.56
C ILE A 204 -8.20 13.40 -7.34
N ASN A 205 -7.10 13.24 -6.61
CA ASN A 205 -6.74 11.97 -5.99
C ASN A 205 -7.35 11.99 -4.58
N PRO A 206 -8.51 11.33 -4.38
CA PRO A 206 -9.21 11.36 -3.11
C PRO A 206 -8.35 10.72 -2.03
N ASP A 207 -8.46 11.23 -0.81
CA ASP A 207 -7.74 10.65 0.31
C ASP A 207 -8.39 9.31 0.69
N ASP A 208 -7.73 8.21 0.31
CA ASP A 208 -8.18 6.82 0.54
C ASP A 208 -8.44 6.48 2.02
N SER A 209 -7.98 7.32 2.97
CA SER A 209 -8.24 7.11 4.40
C SER A 209 -9.71 7.29 4.81
N GLU A 210 -10.57 7.85 3.96
CA GLU A 210 -12.01 7.95 4.22
C GLU A 210 -12.79 6.68 3.84
N PHE A 211 -12.19 5.75 3.08
CA PHE A 211 -12.92 4.61 2.49
C PHE A 211 -12.24 3.25 2.80
N PRO A 212 -12.48 2.66 3.99
CA PRO A 212 -11.85 1.40 4.40
C PRO A 212 -12.32 0.15 3.63
N ASP A 213 -13.30 0.27 2.71
CA ASP A 213 -14.02 -0.84 2.07
C ASP A 213 -13.88 -0.87 0.52
N TYR A 214 -12.76 -0.40 -0.04
CA TYR A 214 -12.43 -0.42 -1.47
C TYR A 214 -13.33 0.41 -2.42
N GLU A 215 -14.40 1.04 -1.94
CA GLU A 215 -15.27 1.90 -2.76
C GLU A 215 -14.95 3.38 -2.54
N VAL A 216 -14.13 3.95 -3.42
CA VAL A 216 -13.94 5.40 -3.54
C VAL A 216 -15.21 5.99 -4.16
N THR A 217 -15.84 6.95 -3.47
CA THR A 217 -17.01 7.67 -4.00
C THR A 217 -16.59 9.05 -4.48
N CYS A 218 -16.63 9.28 -5.79
CA CYS A 218 -16.46 10.61 -6.37
C CYS A 218 -17.73 11.46 -6.20
N ASP A 219 -17.57 12.79 -6.24
CA ASP A 219 -18.69 13.71 -6.41
C ASP A 219 -19.53 13.26 -7.64
N PRO A 220 -20.87 13.27 -7.59
CA PRO A 220 -21.72 12.88 -8.72
C PRO A 220 -21.43 13.63 -10.03
N ASP A 221 -20.84 14.83 -9.95
CA ASP A 221 -20.44 15.63 -11.11
C ASP A 221 -19.06 15.25 -11.68
N LEU A 222 -18.36 14.29 -11.06
CA LEU A 222 -17.04 13.78 -11.46
C LEU A 222 -17.09 12.29 -11.86
N THR A 223 -16.22 11.92 -12.77
CA THR A 223 -15.99 10.54 -13.21
C THR A 223 -14.89 9.89 -12.39
N ALA A 224 -15.15 8.67 -11.90
CA ALA A 224 -14.14 7.83 -11.28
C ALA A 224 -13.36 7.06 -12.35
N THR A 225 -12.03 7.06 -12.29
CA THR A 225 -11.17 6.28 -13.20
C THR A 225 -10.07 5.59 -12.44
N ASP A 226 -9.96 4.28 -12.62
CA ASP A 226 -8.87 3.49 -12.06
C ASP A 226 -7.62 3.63 -12.92
N ILE A 227 -6.57 4.22 -12.34
CA ILE A 227 -5.23 4.35 -12.93
C ILE A 227 -4.23 3.39 -12.29
N GLY A 228 -4.68 2.58 -11.33
CA GLY A 228 -3.86 1.68 -10.52
C GLY A 228 -3.38 0.44 -11.28
N ASP A 229 -2.75 -0.47 -10.55
CA ASP A 229 -2.41 -1.80 -11.06
C ASP A 229 -3.56 -2.76 -10.71
N SER A 230 -3.72 -3.89 -11.43
CA SER A 230 -4.86 -4.82 -11.22
C SER A 230 -5.05 -5.29 -9.77
N ASP A 231 -3.96 -5.34 -9.01
CA ASP A 231 -3.93 -5.84 -7.63
C ASP A 231 -3.99 -4.70 -6.61
N MET A 232 -3.96 -3.44 -7.08
CA MET A 232 -4.08 -2.20 -6.31
C MET A 232 -4.73 -1.11 -7.18
N PRO A 233 -6.07 -1.11 -7.32
CA PRO A 233 -6.79 -0.01 -7.95
C PRO A 233 -6.46 1.31 -7.24
N GLU A 234 -6.26 2.35 -8.05
CA GLU A 234 -6.02 3.74 -7.64
C GLU A 234 -7.04 4.59 -8.39
N VAL A 235 -8.05 5.07 -7.68
CA VAL A 235 -9.19 5.76 -8.31
C VAL A 235 -8.94 7.26 -8.27
N ILE A 236 -8.91 7.89 -9.44
CA ILE A 236 -8.92 9.35 -9.60
C ILE A 236 -10.35 9.81 -9.90
N CYS A 237 -10.78 10.86 -9.22
CA CYS A 237 -12.00 11.59 -9.55
C CYS A 237 -11.65 12.75 -10.47
N HIS A 238 -12.22 12.81 -11.65
CA HIS A 238 -11.94 13.87 -12.62
C HIS A 238 -13.18 14.33 -13.35
N GLY A 239 -13.13 15.53 -13.91
CA GLY A 239 -14.22 16.08 -14.68
C GLY A 239 -13.75 17.23 -15.55
N TYR A 240 -14.53 17.52 -16.59
CA TYR A 240 -14.30 18.67 -17.45
C TYR A 240 -15.64 19.25 -17.88
N GLN A 241 -15.60 20.49 -18.32
CA GLN A 241 -16.76 21.17 -18.89
C GLN A 241 -16.33 22.00 -20.11
N VAL A 242 -17.17 21.97 -21.14
CA VAL A 242 -17.13 22.88 -22.29
C VAL A 242 -18.55 23.38 -22.50
N ALA A 243 -18.76 24.69 -22.34
CA ALA A 243 -20.09 25.30 -22.42
C ALA A 243 -20.66 25.25 -23.85
N ASP A 244 -19.88 25.69 -24.83
CA ASP A 244 -20.20 25.62 -26.26
C ASP A 244 -18.93 25.61 -27.11
N ALA A 245 -19.09 25.20 -28.37
CA ALA A 245 -18.07 25.30 -29.41
C ALA A 245 -18.76 25.67 -30.74
N ILE A 246 -18.57 26.91 -31.18
CA ILE A 246 -19.24 27.48 -32.36
C ILE A 246 -18.19 27.88 -33.38
N VAL A 247 -18.29 27.38 -34.61
CA VAL A 247 -17.47 27.88 -35.71
C VAL A 247 -18.17 29.08 -36.33
N VAL A 248 -17.47 30.21 -36.43
CA VAL A 248 -17.97 31.43 -37.08
C VAL A 248 -17.13 31.71 -38.32
N LEU A 249 -17.79 31.78 -39.47
CA LEU A 249 -17.16 32.03 -40.77
C LEU A 249 -17.74 33.30 -41.38
N ASP A 250 -16.90 34.31 -41.61
CA ASP A 250 -17.28 35.46 -42.43
C ASP A 250 -17.08 35.10 -43.91
N ALA A 251 -18.19 34.97 -44.65
CA ALA A 251 -18.22 34.50 -46.02
C ALA A 251 -18.75 35.60 -46.99
N PRO A 252 -17.90 36.54 -47.44
CA PRO A 252 -18.28 37.63 -48.36
C PRO A 252 -18.93 37.16 -49.67
N ILE A 253 -18.69 35.91 -50.06
CA ILE A 253 -19.32 35.30 -51.23
C ILE A 253 -20.84 35.12 -51.06
N VAL A 254 -21.33 34.91 -49.83
CA VAL A 254 -22.77 34.88 -49.50
C VAL A 254 -23.39 36.26 -49.67
N LYS A 255 -22.67 37.33 -49.31
CA LYS A 255 -23.11 38.71 -49.56
C LYS A 255 -23.16 39.05 -51.05
N THR A 256 -22.20 38.55 -51.82
CA THR A 256 -22.17 38.68 -53.29
C THR A 256 -23.34 37.96 -53.95
N LEU A 257 -23.73 36.80 -53.41
CA LEU A 257 -24.96 36.11 -53.82
C LEU A 257 -26.18 37.01 -53.62
N MET A 258 -26.32 37.65 -52.47
CA MET A 258 -27.45 38.56 -52.20
C MET A 258 -27.47 39.76 -53.14
N SER A 259 -26.32 40.29 -53.54
CA SER A 259 -26.24 41.32 -54.59
C SER A 259 -26.76 40.81 -55.94
N THR A 260 -26.47 39.55 -56.29
CA THR A 260 -26.95 38.95 -57.56
C THR A 260 -28.46 38.74 -57.54
N ILE A 261 -29.02 38.29 -56.42
CA ILE A 261 -30.48 38.18 -56.23
C ILE A 261 -31.13 39.56 -56.28
N THR A 262 -30.50 40.58 -55.68
CA THR A 262 -30.97 41.98 -55.73
C THR A 262 -31.03 42.51 -57.16
N ASP A 263 -30.01 42.23 -57.98
CA ASP A 263 -29.99 42.64 -59.39
C ASP A 263 -31.09 41.94 -60.20
N LEU A 264 -31.33 40.65 -59.94
CA LEU A 264 -32.42 39.88 -60.57
C LEU A 264 -33.79 40.45 -60.20
N LEU A 265 -34.01 40.75 -58.92
CA LEU A 265 -35.26 41.34 -58.42
C LEU A 265 -35.47 42.77 -58.92
N SER A 266 -34.40 43.57 -59.03
CA SER A 266 -34.48 44.94 -59.57
C SER A 266 -34.87 44.96 -61.05
N GLY A 267 -34.53 43.92 -61.82
CA GLY A 267 -34.98 43.74 -63.20
C GLY A 267 -36.45 43.36 -63.36
N LEU A 268 -37.13 42.99 -62.26
CA LEU A 268 -38.51 42.50 -62.28
C LEU A 268 -39.51 43.58 -62.72
N ASP A 269 -39.34 44.80 -62.22
CA ASP A 269 -40.18 45.95 -62.59
C ASP A 269 -40.15 46.22 -64.10
N THR A 270 -38.95 46.22 -64.69
CA THR A 270 -38.78 46.40 -66.14
C THR A 270 -39.40 45.24 -66.92
N THR A 271 -39.25 44.01 -66.42
CA THR A 271 -39.76 42.79 -67.07
C THR A 271 -41.29 42.77 -67.08
N ILE A 272 -41.91 43.07 -65.94
CA ILE A 272 -43.36 43.17 -65.81
C ILE A 272 -43.88 44.29 -66.70
N ASN A 273 -43.34 45.52 -66.59
CA ASN A 273 -43.80 46.64 -67.41
C ASN A 273 -43.61 46.42 -68.92
N ALA A 274 -42.58 45.67 -69.34
CA ALA A 274 -42.42 45.25 -70.74
C ALA A 274 -43.48 44.24 -71.18
N ALA A 275 -43.87 43.30 -70.32
CA ALA A 275 -44.95 42.34 -70.59
C ALA A 275 -46.34 43.02 -70.63
N LEU A 276 -46.54 44.10 -69.87
CA LEU A 276 -47.80 44.86 -69.79
C LEU A 276 -48.02 45.87 -70.95
N GLY A 277 -47.02 46.09 -71.81
CA GLY A 277 -47.08 47.09 -72.89
C GLY A 277 -48.21 46.90 -73.93
N GLN A 278 -48.48 47.97 -74.69
CA GLN A 278 -49.66 48.17 -75.56
C GLN A 278 -49.93 47.11 -76.67
N SER A 279 -49.03 46.15 -76.90
CA SER A 279 -49.20 45.09 -77.91
C SER A 279 -49.45 43.69 -77.32
N GLY A 280 -49.63 43.60 -76.00
CA GLY A 280 -49.52 42.34 -75.24
C GLY A 280 -50.83 41.70 -74.75
N LEU A 281 -50.74 41.12 -73.56
CA LEU A 281 -51.70 40.20 -72.92
C LEU A 281 -53.12 40.76 -72.74
N PHE A 282 -53.28 42.09 -72.69
CA PHE A 282 -54.56 42.75 -72.39
C PHE A 282 -55.51 42.88 -73.59
N LYS A 283 -55.15 42.39 -74.77
CA LYS A 283 -56.01 42.51 -75.97
C LYS A 283 -57.42 41.92 -75.78
N GLY A 284 -57.52 40.75 -75.15
CA GLY A 284 -58.82 40.10 -74.87
C GLY A 284 -59.67 40.85 -73.85
N LEU A 285 -59.02 41.47 -72.87
CA LEU A 285 -59.67 42.35 -71.90
C LEU A 285 -60.17 43.63 -72.58
N LEU A 286 -59.33 44.26 -73.41
CA LEU A 286 -59.70 45.44 -74.20
C LEU A 286 -60.91 45.14 -75.10
N ASP A 287 -60.92 44.01 -75.81
CA ASP A 287 -62.05 43.61 -76.66
C ASP A 287 -63.36 43.43 -75.86
N THR A 288 -63.26 42.88 -74.64
CA THR A 288 -64.40 42.70 -73.71
C THR A 288 -64.94 44.05 -73.22
N LEU A 289 -64.06 44.94 -72.77
CA LEU A 289 -64.43 46.30 -72.34
C LEU A 289 -65.01 47.11 -73.49
N THR A 290 -64.41 47.04 -74.67
CA THR A 290 -64.89 47.75 -75.86
C THR A 290 -66.27 47.25 -76.28
N THR A 291 -66.53 45.94 -76.17
CA THR A 291 -67.86 45.35 -76.44
C THR A 291 -68.90 45.83 -75.43
N LEU A 292 -68.56 45.85 -74.14
CA LEU A 292 -69.43 46.32 -73.08
C LEU A 292 -69.79 47.80 -73.26
N LEU A 293 -68.80 48.66 -73.52
CA LEU A 293 -69.06 50.08 -73.78
C LEU A 293 -69.82 50.29 -75.08
N LYS A 294 -69.55 49.54 -76.16
CA LYS A 294 -70.31 49.65 -77.42
C LYS A 294 -71.81 49.40 -77.23
N VAL A 295 -72.18 48.48 -76.33
CA VAL A 295 -73.57 48.23 -75.94
C VAL A 295 -74.18 49.42 -75.19
N LEU A 296 -73.38 50.11 -74.38
CA LEU A 296 -73.80 51.25 -73.56
C LEU A 296 -73.81 52.59 -74.33
N THR A 297 -72.97 52.75 -75.36
CA THR A 297 -72.72 54.02 -76.08
C THR A 297 -73.22 54.04 -77.53
N LEU A 298 -74.08 53.10 -77.94
CA LEU A 298 -74.64 52.99 -79.30
C LEU A 298 -73.59 52.76 -80.40
N GLY A 299 -72.50 52.05 -80.10
CA GLY A 299 -71.55 51.53 -81.10
C GLY A 299 -70.38 52.45 -81.47
N LEU A 300 -70.22 53.60 -80.80
CA LEU A 300 -69.08 54.51 -80.98
C LEU A 300 -68.19 54.44 -79.75
N VAL A 301 -67.06 53.72 -79.82
CA VAL A 301 -66.02 53.66 -78.78
C VAL A 301 -64.69 53.28 -79.42
N ASP A 302 -63.62 53.99 -79.06
CA ASP A 302 -62.23 53.59 -79.29
C ASP A 302 -61.49 53.68 -77.95
N LEU A 303 -61.06 52.53 -77.42
CA LEU A 303 -60.46 52.42 -76.09
C LEU A 303 -58.97 52.15 -76.20
N GLU A 304 -58.21 52.84 -75.37
CA GLU A 304 -56.80 52.57 -75.11
C GLU A 304 -56.65 52.20 -73.63
N LEU A 305 -56.06 51.05 -73.36
CA LEU A 305 -55.75 50.56 -72.01
C LEU A 305 -54.24 50.57 -71.81
N SER A 306 -53.79 51.25 -70.76
CA SER A 306 -52.42 51.25 -70.28
C SER A 306 -52.40 50.72 -68.85
N VAL A 307 -51.47 49.82 -68.55
CA VAL A 307 -51.25 49.31 -67.20
C VAL A 307 -49.77 49.50 -66.88
N THR A 308 -49.49 50.20 -65.78
CA THR A 308 -48.14 50.34 -65.23
C THR A 308 -48.11 49.61 -63.90
N ALA A 309 -47.05 48.84 -63.66
CA ALA A 309 -46.81 48.16 -62.40
C ALA A 309 -45.55 48.75 -61.71
N ARG A 310 -45.53 48.78 -60.38
CA ARG A 310 -44.34 49.06 -59.58
C ARG A 310 -44.16 47.98 -58.54
N VAL A 311 -43.06 47.24 -58.67
CA VAL A 311 -42.79 46.09 -57.80
C VAL A 311 -42.16 46.54 -56.48
N PRO A 312 -42.57 46.00 -55.32
CA PRO A 312 -42.01 46.32 -54.00
C PRO A 312 -40.67 45.61 -53.76
N VAL A 313 -39.67 45.88 -54.62
CA VAL A 313 -38.37 45.20 -54.59
C VAL A 313 -37.63 45.41 -53.25
N VAL A 314 -37.75 46.60 -52.66
CA VAL A 314 -37.07 46.94 -51.41
C VAL A 314 -37.66 46.14 -50.24
N ASP A 315 -38.99 46.06 -50.14
CA ASP A 315 -39.66 45.34 -49.06
C ASP A 315 -39.40 43.83 -49.15
N ILE A 316 -39.45 43.27 -50.37
CA ILE A 316 -39.09 41.87 -50.65
C ILE A 316 -37.64 41.58 -50.23
N LEU A 317 -36.71 42.49 -50.50
CA LEU A 317 -35.30 42.29 -50.14
C LEU A 317 -35.08 42.40 -48.63
N ASP A 318 -35.74 43.34 -47.96
CA ASP A 318 -35.65 43.49 -46.51
C ASP A 318 -36.20 42.25 -45.78
N ASP A 319 -37.33 41.69 -46.22
CA ASP A 319 -37.88 40.45 -45.67
C ASP A 319 -36.98 39.23 -45.90
N LEU A 320 -36.28 39.20 -47.05
CA LEU A 320 -35.31 38.15 -47.37
C LEU A 320 -34.05 38.25 -46.50
N LEU A 321 -33.54 39.46 -46.26
CA LEU A 321 -32.30 39.71 -45.52
C LEU A 321 -32.45 39.65 -43.99
N ASN A 322 -33.65 39.91 -43.46
CA ASN A 322 -33.86 39.99 -42.02
C ASN A 322 -34.10 38.63 -41.34
N LYS A 323 -34.20 37.53 -42.09
CA LYS A 323 -34.38 36.18 -41.55
C LYS A 323 -33.12 35.34 -41.76
N GLU A 324 -32.50 34.92 -40.67
CA GLU A 324 -31.43 33.92 -40.72
C GLU A 324 -31.98 32.57 -41.23
N LEU A 325 -31.18 31.91 -42.06
CA LEU A 325 -31.45 30.53 -42.45
C LEU A 325 -30.91 29.61 -41.35
N SER A 326 -31.66 28.56 -41.01
CA SER A 326 -31.23 27.57 -40.01
C SER A 326 -31.69 26.20 -40.47
N ASP A 327 -30.82 25.20 -40.36
CA ASP A 327 -31.24 23.81 -40.56
C ASP A 327 -32.12 23.33 -39.41
N GLU A 328 -32.81 22.19 -39.60
CA GLU A 328 -33.75 21.66 -38.62
C GLU A 328 -33.09 21.32 -37.28
N SER A 329 -31.81 20.93 -37.29
CA SER A 329 -31.08 20.59 -36.07
C SER A 329 -30.49 21.81 -35.35
N GLY A 330 -30.43 22.96 -36.02
CA GLY A 330 -29.75 24.15 -35.52
C GLY A 330 -28.23 24.07 -35.59
N LEU A 331 -27.67 23.03 -36.23
CA LEU A 331 -26.24 22.86 -36.49
C LEU A 331 -25.65 24.01 -37.31
N VAL A 332 -26.35 24.49 -38.33
CA VAL A 332 -25.88 25.55 -39.24
C VAL A 332 -26.88 26.69 -39.26
N LYS A 333 -26.38 27.91 -39.08
CA LYS A 333 -27.12 29.16 -39.29
C LYS A 333 -26.40 30.07 -40.25
N ILE A 334 -27.14 30.71 -41.17
CA ILE A 334 -26.58 31.63 -42.17
C ILE A 334 -27.30 32.97 -42.05
N ASP A 335 -26.54 34.00 -41.70
CA ASP A 335 -26.98 35.40 -41.80
C ASP A 335 -26.65 35.91 -43.20
N LEU A 336 -27.69 36.11 -44.01
CA LEU A 336 -27.56 36.58 -45.40
C LEU A 336 -27.16 38.06 -45.50
N LYS A 337 -27.47 38.86 -44.48
CA LYS A 337 -27.23 40.30 -44.45
C LYS A 337 -25.77 40.60 -44.13
N GLU A 338 -25.25 39.96 -43.10
CA GLU A 338 -23.84 40.09 -42.72
C GLU A 338 -22.95 39.20 -43.59
N GLY A 339 -23.47 38.06 -44.06
CA GLY A 339 -22.71 37.05 -44.82
C GLY A 339 -21.98 36.06 -43.92
N VAL A 340 -22.51 35.80 -42.73
CA VAL A 340 -21.86 34.99 -41.70
C VAL A 340 -22.50 33.60 -41.63
N ILE A 341 -21.67 32.56 -41.58
CA ILE A 341 -22.08 31.18 -41.34
C ILE A 341 -21.64 30.79 -39.93
N LYS A 342 -22.59 30.33 -39.11
CA LYS A 342 -22.33 29.81 -37.76
C LYS A 342 -22.61 28.32 -37.72
N VAL A 343 -21.72 27.55 -37.11
CA VAL A 343 -21.85 26.11 -36.94
C VAL A 343 -21.76 25.74 -35.46
N ASP A 344 -22.85 25.25 -34.87
CA ASP A 344 -22.89 24.80 -33.48
C ASP A 344 -22.43 23.34 -33.38
N LEU A 345 -21.17 23.14 -32.98
CA LEU A 345 -20.57 21.82 -32.96
C LEU A 345 -21.14 20.93 -31.85
N ALA A 346 -21.80 21.49 -30.83
CA ALA A 346 -22.44 20.69 -29.79
C ALA A 346 -23.59 19.83 -30.36
N GLN A 347 -24.26 20.28 -31.43
CA GLN A 347 -25.34 19.52 -32.08
C GLN A 347 -24.85 18.23 -32.76
N LEU A 348 -23.54 18.10 -32.99
CA LEU A 348 -22.94 16.91 -33.58
C LEU A 348 -22.66 15.80 -32.59
N HIS A 349 -22.75 16.08 -31.29
CA HIS A 349 -22.42 15.16 -30.21
C HIS A 349 -23.68 14.87 -29.38
N VAL A 350 -23.96 13.59 -29.15
CA VAL A 350 -25.16 13.18 -28.40
C VAL A 350 -25.03 13.62 -26.94
N GLY A 351 -25.88 14.55 -26.50
CA GLY A 351 -25.82 15.11 -25.15
C GLY A 351 -24.92 16.35 -25.00
N GLY A 352 -24.36 16.87 -26.11
CA GLY A 352 -23.48 18.04 -26.12
C GLY A 352 -22.00 17.69 -26.00
N LEU A 353 -21.19 18.64 -25.55
CA LEU A 353 -19.72 18.51 -25.48
C LEU A 353 -19.21 17.97 -24.13
N ASN A 354 -20.11 17.69 -23.19
CA ASN A 354 -19.79 17.18 -21.86
C ASN A 354 -20.08 15.68 -21.81
N ASN A 355 -19.30 14.93 -21.03
CA ASN A 355 -19.41 13.46 -20.89
C ASN A 355 -19.04 12.65 -22.16
N LEU A 356 -18.29 13.24 -23.09
CA LEU A 356 -17.63 12.51 -24.16
C LEU A 356 -16.53 11.58 -23.63
N ASP A 357 -16.29 10.48 -24.33
CA ASP A 357 -15.22 9.53 -24.02
C ASP A 357 -13.84 10.24 -23.97
N PRO A 358 -12.86 9.70 -23.21
CA PRO A 358 -11.52 10.26 -23.18
C PRO A 358 -10.90 10.37 -24.57
N ASN A 359 -10.25 11.51 -24.84
CA ASN A 359 -9.54 11.83 -26.08
C ASN A 359 -10.43 11.86 -27.34
N THR A 360 -11.65 12.38 -27.21
CA THR A 360 -12.62 12.46 -28.31
C THR A 360 -12.29 13.61 -29.27
N PRO A 361 -12.13 13.37 -30.59
CA PRO A 361 -11.98 14.44 -31.57
C PRO A 361 -13.24 15.32 -31.63
N LEU A 362 -13.06 16.65 -31.70
CA LEU A 362 -14.16 17.60 -31.81
C LEU A 362 -14.97 17.39 -33.10
N LEU A 363 -14.28 17.11 -34.20
CA LEU A 363 -14.88 16.76 -35.49
C LEU A 363 -14.25 15.51 -36.09
N THR A 364 -15.08 14.70 -36.76
CA THR A 364 -14.62 13.66 -37.67
C THR A 364 -14.80 14.08 -39.14
N ALA A 365 -14.24 13.32 -40.08
CA ALA A 365 -14.44 13.56 -41.51
C ALA A 365 -15.94 13.50 -41.91
N ASP A 366 -16.73 12.63 -41.28
CA ASP A 366 -18.17 12.53 -41.54
C ASP A 366 -18.92 13.76 -41.02
N ASN A 367 -18.50 14.30 -39.87
CA ASN A 367 -19.05 15.55 -39.33
C ASN A 367 -18.77 16.74 -40.27
N ILE A 368 -17.55 16.84 -40.80
CA ILE A 368 -17.20 17.90 -41.76
C ILE A 368 -18.09 17.81 -43.01
N ASN A 369 -18.30 16.60 -43.54
CA ASN A 369 -19.19 16.39 -44.68
C ASN A 369 -20.65 16.77 -44.36
N ALA A 370 -21.13 16.48 -43.15
CA ALA A 370 -22.47 16.83 -42.70
C ALA A 370 -22.66 18.35 -42.58
N ILE A 371 -21.68 19.07 -42.01
CA ILE A 371 -21.69 20.54 -41.93
C ILE A 371 -21.76 21.13 -43.33
N THR A 372 -20.86 20.71 -44.22
CA THR A 372 -20.81 21.24 -45.58
C THR A 372 -22.09 20.93 -46.35
N ALA A 373 -22.63 19.71 -46.24
CA ALA A 373 -23.91 19.36 -46.85
C ALA A 373 -25.08 20.20 -46.31
N SER A 374 -25.10 20.51 -45.00
CA SER A 374 -26.13 21.36 -44.40
C SER A 374 -26.05 22.81 -44.89
N VAL A 375 -24.85 23.39 -44.96
CA VAL A 375 -24.63 24.73 -45.56
C VAL A 375 -25.11 24.75 -47.02
N LEU A 376 -24.75 23.75 -47.81
CA LEU A 376 -25.17 23.67 -49.21
C LEU A 376 -26.68 23.52 -49.33
N SER A 377 -27.28 22.61 -48.56
CA SER A 377 -28.74 22.40 -48.55
C SER A 377 -29.50 23.68 -48.24
N LEU A 378 -29.08 24.44 -47.23
CA LEU A 378 -29.69 25.73 -46.88
C LEU A 378 -29.59 26.75 -47.99
N LEU A 379 -28.57 26.72 -48.83
CA LEU A 379 -28.39 27.69 -49.91
C LEU A 379 -29.04 27.25 -51.23
N THR A 380 -29.09 25.95 -51.52
CA THR A 380 -29.33 25.45 -52.89
C THR A 380 -30.58 24.60 -53.07
N ASP A 381 -31.02 23.91 -52.02
CA ASP A 381 -32.13 22.97 -52.15
C ASP A 381 -33.45 23.69 -52.38
N ASP A 382 -34.35 23.06 -53.13
CA ASP A 382 -35.68 23.60 -53.38
C ASP A 382 -36.55 23.59 -52.12
N ALA A 383 -37.65 24.33 -52.15
CA ALA A 383 -38.55 24.49 -51.02
C ALA A 383 -39.19 23.17 -50.51
N VAL A 384 -39.23 22.15 -51.37
CA VAL A 384 -39.76 20.83 -51.01
C VAL A 384 -38.72 20.03 -50.23
N THR A 385 -37.46 20.13 -50.63
CA THR A 385 -36.34 19.41 -50.03
C THR A 385 -35.86 20.08 -48.75
N ASN A 386 -35.79 21.41 -48.72
CA ASN A 386 -35.41 22.17 -47.54
C ASN A 386 -36.34 23.41 -47.35
N PRO A 387 -37.37 23.30 -46.48
CA PRO A 387 -38.31 24.39 -46.26
C PRO A 387 -37.73 25.60 -45.49
N ASN A 388 -36.55 25.45 -44.88
CA ASN A 388 -35.86 26.51 -44.15
C ASN A 388 -34.72 27.15 -44.97
N GLY A 389 -34.51 26.70 -46.21
CA GLY A 389 -33.45 27.19 -47.09
C GLY A 389 -33.77 28.51 -47.79
N LEU A 390 -32.76 29.06 -48.46
CA LEU A 390 -32.80 30.31 -49.22
C LEU A 390 -33.87 30.28 -50.31
N MET A 391 -34.00 29.17 -51.04
CA MET A 391 -34.99 29.07 -52.13
C MET A 391 -36.42 29.06 -51.59
N ALA A 392 -36.66 28.35 -50.48
CA ALA A 392 -37.96 28.35 -49.80
C ALA A 392 -38.31 29.75 -49.29
N HIS A 393 -37.34 30.43 -48.68
CA HIS A 393 -37.53 31.79 -48.17
C HIS A 393 -37.75 32.79 -49.31
N LEU A 394 -36.99 32.71 -50.41
CA LEU A 394 -37.19 33.53 -51.60
C LEU A 394 -38.57 33.31 -52.23
N GLU A 395 -38.99 32.06 -52.39
CA GLU A 395 -40.33 31.73 -52.91
C GLU A 395 -41.43 32.28 -51.99
N SER A 396 -41.30 32.08 -50.68
CA SER A 396 -42.26 32.58 -49.69
C SER A 396 -42.40 34.10 -49.74
N VAL A 397 -41.29 34.85 -49.81
CA VAL A 397 -41.33 36.32 -49.84
C VAL A 397 -41.88 36.83 -51.18
N LEU A 398 -41.67 36.12 -52.29
CA LEU A 398 -42.23 36.49 -53.60
C LEU A 398 -43.74 36.23 -53.69
N VAL A 399 -44.20 35.09 -53.19
CA VAL A 399 -45.60 34.64 -53.27
C VAL A 399 -46.50 35.38 -52.26
N GLY A 400 -45.92 35.94 -51.19
CA GLY A 400 -46.64 36.70 -50.17
C GLY A 400 -47.25 35.81 -49.09
N ASP A 401 -48.12 36.39 -48.27
CA ASP A 401 -48.67 35.75 -47.09
C ASP A 401 -49.62 34.60 -47.46
N VAL A 402 -49.50 33.51 -46.70
CA VAL A 402 -50.40 32.36 -46.74
C VAL A 402 -51.12 32.21 -45.41
N ASP A 403 -52.36 31.73 -45.45
CA ASP A 403 -53.11 31.40 -44.24
C ASP A 403 -52.40 30.22 -43.53
N PRO A 404 -51.99 30.39 -42.26
CA PRO A 404 -51.23 29.36 -41.55
C PRO A 404 -52.05 28.10 -41.23
N VAL A 405 -53.38 28.16 -41.37
CA VAL A 405 -54.31 27.05 -41.09
C VAL A 405 -54.73 26.36 -42.38
N THR A 406 -55.06 27.12 -43.43
CA THR A 406 -55.57 26.55 -44.69
C THR A 406 -54.51 26.36 -45.76
N GLY A 407 -53.36 27.04 -45.65
CA GLY A 407 -52.32 27.08 -46.67
C GLY A 407 -52.74 27.83 -47.95
N GLU A 408 -53.87 28.52 -47.93
CA GLU A 408 -54.33 29.33 -49.06
C GLU A 408 -53.60 30.68 -49.10
N ASN A 409 -53.26 31.16 -50.29
CA ASN A 409 -52.64 32.47 -50.48
C ASN A 409 -53.65 33.59 -50.11
N LEU A 410 -53.26 34.48 -49.20
CA LEU A 410 -54.10 35.59 -48.73
C LEU A 410 -54.13 36.78 -49.69
N ARG A 411 -53.26 36.75 -50.71
CA ARG A 411 -53.04 37.79 -51.72
C ARG A 411 -52.63 39.12 -51.08
N THR A 412 -51.73 39.05 -50.10
CA THR A 412 -51.11 40.17 -49.40
C THR A 412 -49.60 39.95 -49.29
N GLY A 413 -48.80 41.02 -49.27
CA GLY A 413 -47.35 40.89 -49.18
C GLY A 413 -46.69 40.46 -50.49
N GLY A 414 -45.36 40.45 -50.52
CA GLY A 414 -44.58 40.00 -51.68
C GLY A 414 -44.97 40.70 -52.98
N LEU A 415 -45.16 39.93 -54.06
CA LEU A 415 -45.58 40.49 -55.35
C LEU A 415 -47.05 40.91 -55.40
N TYR A 416 -47.89 40.53 -54.43
CA TYR A 416 -49.25 41.07 -54.33
C TYR A 416 -49.27 42.54 -53.90
N ASP A 417 -48.20 43.05 -53.30
CA ASP A 417 -48.02 44.47 -52.99
C ASP A 417 -47.51 45.30 -54.18
N THR A 418 -47.41 44.69 -55.38
CA THR A 418 -47.13 45.42 -56.61
C THR A 418 -48.19 46.50 -56.85
N GLU A 419 -47.79 47.77 -56.82
CA GLU A 419 -48.68 48.89 -57.11
C GLU A 419 -49.02 48.89 -58.60
N LEU A 420 -50.30 49.03 -58.90
CA LEU A 420 -50.83 49.07 -60.26
C LEU A 420 -51.47 50.43 -60.52
N GLU A 421 -51.16 51.00 -61.67
CA GLU A 421 -51.82 52.18 -62.22
C GLU A 421 -52.42 51.80 -63.58
N ILE A 422 -53.75 51.69 -63.62
CA ILE A 422 -54.51 51.29 -64.80
C ILE A 422 -55.19 52.52 -65.37
N LEU A 423 -54.83 52.90 -66.59
CA LEU A 423 -55.42 54.03 -67.31
C LEU A 423 -56.20 53.54 -68.53
N LEU A 424 -57.50 53.82 -68.55
CA LEU A 424 -58.38 53.58 -69.67
C LEU A 424 -58.80 54.91 -70.30
N VAL A 425 -58.48 55.12 -71.57
CA VAL A 425 -58.77 56.34 -72.32
C VAL A 425 -59.77 56.03 -73.43
N ASN A 426 -60.78 56.89 -73.60
CA ASN A 426 -61.68 56.85 -74.75
C ASN A 426 -61.45 58.05 -75.67
N SER A 427 -61.06 57.79 -76.93
CA SER A 427 -60.74 58.83 -77.92
C SER A 427 -61.70 58.80 -79.12
N LEU A 428 -62.87 59.43 -78.99
CA LEU A 428 -63.78 59.63 -80.12
C LEU A 428 -63.67 61.05 -80.70
N PRO A 429 -63.53 61.21 -82.03
CA PRO A 429 -63.46 62.53 -82.68
C PRO A 429 -64.82 63.28 -82.78
N VAL A 430 -65.94 62.60 -82.53
CA VAL A 430 -67.29 63.13 -82.82
C VAL A 430 -68.02 63.41 -81.52
N VAL A 431 -68.13 64.70 -81.17
CA VAL A 431 -68.72 65.28 -79.93
C VAL A 431 -67.83 65.22 -78.69
N GLY A 432 -66.67 65.90 -78.72
CA GLY A 432 -66.00 66.62 -77.59
C GLY A 432 -65.91 66.02 -76.17
N VAL A 433 -66.28 64.76 -75.94
CA VAL A 433 -66.31 64.11 -74.63
C VAL A 433 -65.24 63.03 -74.62
N THR A 434 -64.01 63.45 -74.33
CA THR A 434 -62.95 62.54 -73.90
C THR A 434 -63.22 62.13 -72.46
N GLY A 435 -63.09 60.85 -72.16
CA GLY A 435 -63.16 60.32 -70.80
C GLY A 435 -61.90 59.54 -70.48
N THR A 436 -61.44 59.65 -69.25
CA THR A 436 -60.37 58.84 -68.67
C THR A 436 -60.91 58.11 -67.45
N LEU A 437 -60.47 56.88 -67.22
CA LEU A 437 -60.65 56.17 -65.96
C LEU A 437 -59.27 55.71 -65.50
N GLU A 438 -58.87 56.19 -64.33
CA GLU A 438 -57.66 55.79 -63.64
C GLU A 438 -58.06 54.92 -62.45
N VAL A 439 -57.41 53.76 -62.31
CA VAL A 439 -57.58 52.85 -61.18
C VAL A 439 -56.20 52.59 -60.59
N SER A 440 -56.07 52.81 -59.28
CA SER A 440 -54.79 52.74 -58.58
C SER A 440 -54.94 51.95 -57.28
N GLY A 441 -54.01 51.03 -57.02
CA GLY A 441 -53.97 50.16 -55.84
C GLY A 441 -53.00 49.01 -56.05
N THR A 442 -52.81 48.14 -55.06
CA THR A 442 -51.93 46.97 -55.21
C THR A 442 -52.62 45.81 -55.95
N LEU A 443 -51.85 44.85 -56.47
CA LEU A 443 -52.39 43.64 -57.08
C LEU A 443 -53.32 42.88 -56.11
N GLY A 444 -52.95 42.77 -54.83
CA GLY A 444 -53.78 42.20 -53.78
C GLY A 444 -55.09 42.98 -53.57
N GLU A 445 -55.02 44.31 -53.56
CA GLU A 445 -56.20 45.17 -53.47
C GLU A 445 -57.14 45.03 -54.67
N MET A 446 -56.63 44.75 -55.88
CA MET A 446 -57.46 44.48 -57.06
C MET A 446 -58.31 43.21 -56.89
N PHE A 447 -57.80 42.18 -56.21
CA PHE A 447 -58.55 40.97 -55.90
C PHE A 447 -59.50 41.13 -54.72
N ASN A 448 -59.10 41.91 -53.72
CA ASN A 448 -59.81 42.07 -52.45
C ASN A 448 -60.79 43.27 -52.42
N GLY A 449 -60.79 44.10 -53.47
CA GLY A 449 -61.68 45.26 -53.60
C GLY A 449 -61.23 46.52 -52.85
N GLY A 450 -59.93 46.65 -52.58
CA GLY A 450 -59.32 47.75 -51.81
C GLY A 450 -58.82 48.94 -52.65
N PHE A 451 -58.96 48.91 -53.97
CA PHE A 451 -58.40 49.90 -54.89
C PHE A 451 -59.15 51.25 -54.91
N THR A 452 -58.46 52.27 -55.40
CA THR A 452 -59.00 53.61 -55.65
C THR A 452 -59.24 53.84 -57.14
N TYR A 453 -60.18 54.72 -57.50
CA TYR A 453 -60.42 55.07 -58.90
C TYR A 453 -60.88 56.52 -59.07
N GLU A 454 -60.48 57.13 -60.17
CA GLU A 454 -60.92 58.45 -60.60
C GLU A 454 -61.36 58.42 -62.07
N GLY A 455 -62.56 58.93 -62.35
CA GLY A 455 -63.15 58.90 -63.70
C GLY A 455 -63.57 60.28 -64.18
N THR A 456 -63.37 60.55 -65.48
CA THR A 456 -63.83 61.77 -66.15
C THR A 456 -64.70 61.46 -67.37
N GLY A 457 -65.50 62.43 -67.81
CA GLY A 457 -66.32 62.29 -69.03
C GLY A 457 -67.35 61.17 -68.94
N ILE A 458 -67.32 60.24 -69.91
CA ILE A 458 -68.30 59.14 -70.02
C ILE A 458 -68.23 58.12 -68.88
N PHE A 459 -67.10 58.05 -68.18
CA PHE A 459 -66.87 57.12 -67.07
C PHE A 459 -67.46 57.59 -65.73
N PHE A 460 -67.87 58.87 -65.61
CA PHE A 460 -68.48 59.40 -64.38
C PHE A 460 -69.98 59.07 -64.24
N ALA A 461 -70.61 58.51 -65.27
CA ALA A 461 -72.01 58.09 -65.19
C ALA A 461 -72.14 56.86 -64.28
N ALA A 462 -72.78 57.01 -63.11
CA ALA A 462 -72.83 56.02 -62.04
C ALA A 462 -73.27 54.59 -62.46
N ASN A 463 -74.07 54.45 -63.51
CA ASN A 463 -74.53 53.14 -64.03
C ASN A 463 -73.52 52.43 -64.96
N VAL A 464 -72.51 53.14 -65.45
CA VAL A 464 -71.49 52.63 -66.39
C VAL A 464 -70.24 52.21 -65.63
N LEU A 465 -69.93 52.90 -64.53
CA LEU A 465 -68.70 52.73 -63.76
C LEU A 465 -68.58 51.35 -63.09
N SER A 466 -69.61 50.87 -62.39
CA SER A 466 -69.58 49.54 -61.76
C SER A 466 -69.52 48.39 -62.77
N GLY A 467 -70.07 48.59 -63.97
CA GLY A 467 -70.01 47.61 -65.05
C GLY A 467 -68.63 47.48 -65.69
N ILE A 468 -67.79 48.51 -65.59
CA ILE A 468 -66.44 48.56 -66.16
C ILE A 468 -65.38 48.23 -65.11
N LEU A 469 -65.52 48.71 -63.87
CA LEU A 469 -64.54 48.53 -62.80
C LEU A 469 -64.31 47.04 -62.46
N ASN A 470 -65.39 46.26 -62.30
CA ASN A 470 -65.27 44.84 -61.97
C ASN A 470 -64.52 44.02 -63.05
N PRO A 471 -64.91 44.06 -64.34
CA PRO A 471 -64.17 43.33 -65.36
C PRO A 471 -62.77 43.90 -65.59
N LEU A 472 -62.54 45.20 -65.37
CA LEU A 472 -61.22 45.81 -65.48
C LEU A 472 -60.28 45.30 -64.37
N THR A 473 -60.68 45.38 -63.11
CA THR A 473 -59.84 45.00 -61.96
C THR A 473 -59.67 43.48 -61.83
N SER A 474 -60.75 42.70 -61.98
CA SER A 474 -60.66 41.22 -62.02
C SER A 474 -59.86 40.73 -63.23
N GLY A 475 -60.07 41.35 -64.41
CA GLY A 475 -59.38 40.95 -65.64
C GLY A 475 -57.90 41.30 -65.63
N VAL A 476 -57.52 42.49 -65.13
CA VAL A 476 -56.11 42.86 -64.95
C VAL A 476 -55.46 42.00 -63.88
N GLY A 477 -56.14 41.77 -62.75
CA GLY A 477 -55.69 40.90 -61.67
C GLY A 477 -55.40 39.48 -62.15
N GLU A 478 -56.36 38.82 -62.81
CA GLU A 478 -56.21 37.44 -63.32
C GLU A 478 -55.06 37.31 -64.33
N ILE A 479 -54.90 38.27 -65.24
CA ILE A 479 -53.80 38.26 -66.23
C ILE A 479 -52.45 38.42 -65.54
N LEU A 480 -52.36 39.30 -64.54
CA LEU A 480 -51.14 39.51 -63.75
C LEU A 480 -50.82 38.32 -62.85
N GLU A 481 -51.81 37.73 -62.18
CA GLU A 481 -51.63 36.53 -61.36
C GLU A 481 -51.16 35.35 -62.23
N ALA A 482 -51.71 35.19 -63.44
CA ALA A 482 -51.23 34.19 -64.37
C ALA A 482 -49.80 34.46 -64.87
N LEU A 483 -49.48 35.71 -65.18
CA LEU A 483 -48.13 36.11 -65.62
C LEU A 483 -47.09 35.89 -64.52
N LEU A 484 -47.43 36.23 -63.27
CA LEU A 484 -46.52 36.20 -62.14
C LEU A 484 -46.35 34.79 -61.59
N PHE A 485 -47.44 34.03 -61.45
CA PHE A 485 -47.45 32.79 -60.67
C PHE A 485 -47.86 31.53 -61.45
N ASP A 486 -48.64 31.62 -62.54
CA ASP A 486 -49.20 30.42 -63.19
C ASP A 486 -48.23 29.73 -64.16
N GLY A 487 -47.88 28.49 -63.83
CA GLY A 487 -47.12 27.58 -64.67
C GLY A 487 -45.60 27.78 -64.65
N PRO A 488 -44.85 26.88 -65.33
CA PRO A 488 -43.39 26.83 -65.26
C PRO A 488 -42.69 28.00 -65.98
N THR A 489 -43.43 28.78 -66.75
CA THR A 489 -42.95 29.98 -67.45
C THR A 489 -43.41 31.27 -66.79
N SER A 490 -44.04 31.19 -65.61
CA SER A 490 -44.38 32.37 -64.83
C SER A 490 -43.12 33.14 -64.45
N ILE A 491 -43.26 34.44 -64.19
CA ILE A 491 -42.12 35.28 -63.84
C ILE A 491 -41.47 34.79 -62.55
N VAL A 492 -42.26 34.40 -61.54
CA VAL A 492 -41.74 33.83 -60.28
C VAL A 492 -41.00 32.51 -60.53
N SER A 493 -41.58 31.57 -61.30
CA SER A 493 -40.90 30.30 -61.62
C SER A 493 -39.58 30.52 -62.38
N THR A 494 -39.56 31.48 -63.31
CA THR A 494 -38.37 31.82 -64.09
C THR A 494 -37.31 32.50 -63.23
N LEU A 495 -37.73 33.38 -62.32
CA LEU A 495 -36.85 34.06 -61.37
C LEU A 495 -36.23 33.07 -60.38
N ILE A 496 -37.04 32.19 -59.78
CA ILE A 496 -36.57 31.12 -58.90
C ILE A 496 -35.62 30.21 -59.65
N GLY A 497 -35.97 29.76 -60.87
CA GLY A 497 -35.06 28.95 -61.70
C GLY A 497 -33.76 29.68 -62.08
N SER A 498 -33.80 31.00 -62.29
CA SER A 498 -32.61 31.82 -62.59
C SER A 498 -31.74 32.02 -61.35
N ALA A 499 -32.35 32.29 -60.20
CA ALA A 499 -31.69 32.36 -58.90
C ALA A 499 -31.02 31.02 -58.59
N GLN A 500 -31.75 29.92 -58.69
CA GLN A 500 -31.26 28.56 -58.47
C GLN A 500 -30.05 28.24 -59.38
N ASN A 501 -30.07 28.60 -60.66
CA ASN A 501 -28.93 28.42 -61.56
C ASN A 501 -27.72 29.32 -61.22
N ALA A 502 -27.97 30.54 -60.76
CA ALA A 502 -26.92 31.46 -60.30
C ALA A 502 -26.26 30.95 -59.01
N VAL A 503 -27.05 30.36 -58.10
CA VAL A 503 -26.59 29.82 -56.81
C VAL A 503 -25.84 28.50 -57.00
N LEU A 504 -26.36 27.55 -57.76
CA LEU A 504 -25.86 26.16 -57.81
C LEU A 504 -24.47 25.99 -58.44
N SER A 505 -24.08 26.82 -59.41
CA SER A 505 -22.89 26.52 -60.23
C SER A 505 -21.63 27.29 -59.85
N GLN A 506 -21.76 28.53 -59.36
CA GLN A 506 -20.62 29.38 -59.04
C GLN A 506 -20.31 29.41 -57.55
N LEU A 507 -21.34 29.39 -56.69
CA LEU A 507 -21.16 29.44 -55.23
C LEU A 507 -20.72 28.08 -54.69
N VAL A 508 -21.45 27.01 -55.02
CA VAL A 508 -21.18 25.65 -54.50
C VAL A 508 -19.79 25.17 -54.90
N GLY A 509 -19.41 25.36 -56.17
CA GLY A 509 -18.11 24.91 -56.68
C GLY A 509 -16.91 25.63 -56.06
N VAL A 510 -17.12 26.76 -55.38
CA VAL A 510 -16.07 27.53 -54.69
C VAL A 510 -16.16 27.35 -53.17
N LEU A 511 -17.36 27.38 -52.61
CA LEU A 511 -17.58 27.35 -51.16
C LEU A 511 -17.36 25.95 -50.56
N ASP A 512 -17.82 24.87 -51.20
CA ASP A 512 -17.65 23.49 -50.71
C ASP A 512 -16.17 23.11 -50.45
N PRO A 513 -15.24 23.21 -51.43
CA PRO A 513 -13.86 22.85 -51.18
C PRO A 513 -13.18 23.76 -50.14
N VAL A 514 -13.59 25.02 -50.06
CA VAL A 514 -13.05 25.98 -49.09
C VAL A 514 -13.55 25.66 -47.68
N LEU A 515 -14.83 25.33 -47.50
CA LEU A 515 -15.38 24.92 -46.21
C LEU A 515 -14.69 23.66 -45.68
N GLN A 516 -14.49 22.64 -46.53
CA GLN A 516 -13.75 21.45 -46.12
C GLN A 516 -12.31 21.78 -45.70
N GLN A 517 -11.65 22.69 -46.43
CA GLN A 517 -10.30 23.13 -46.11
C GLN A 517 -10.26 23.89 -44.77
N VAL A 518 -11.22 24.79 -44.51
CA VAL A 518 -11.32 25.56 -43.26
C VAL A 518 -11.66 24.69 -42.07
N LEU A 519 -12.53 23.70 -42.21
CA LEU A 519 -12.95 22.85 -41.09
C LEU A 519 -11.94 21.73 -40.79
N ALA A 520 -11.05 21.39 -41.72
CA ALA A 520 -10.08 20.30 -41.55
C ALA A 520 -9.19 20.40 -40.29
N PRO A 521 -8.63 21.57 -39.90
CA PRO A 521 -7.82 21.68 -38.69
C PRO A 521 -8.58 21.32 -37.41
N LEU A 522 -9.89 21.55 -37.38
CA LEU A 522 -10.73 21.28 -36.22
C LEU A 522 -10.87 19.77 -35.94
N ALA A 523 -10.59 18.91 -36.92
CA ALA A 523 -10.49 17.46 -36.69
C ALA A 523 -9.32 17.09 -35.77
N ASN A 524 -8.32 17.97 -35.63
CA ASN A 524 -7.21 17.79 -34.72
C ASN A 524 -7.47 18.43 -33.34
N VAL A 525 -8.63 19.05 -33.09
CA VAL A 525 -9.00 19.52 -31.75
C VAL A 525 -9.57 18.34 -30.96
N ILE A 526 -9.09 18.13 -29.74
CA ILE A 526 -9.50 17.01 -28.89
C ILE A 526 -10.24 17.56 -27.67
N ILE A 527 -11.41 17.01 -27.39
CA ILE A 527 -12.18 17.25 -26.16
C ILE A 527 -11.89 16.13 -25.16
N ASN A 528 -11.89 16.46 -23.87
CA ASN A 528 -11.61 15.51 -22.79
C ASN A 528 -10.27 14.80 -22.97
N LYS A 529 -9.21 15.57 -23.21
CA LYS A 529 -7.87 15.01 -23.37
C LYS A 529 -7.43 14.44 -22.03
N GLN A 530 -7.14 13.14 -21.98
CA GLN A 530 -6.67 12.46 -20.77
C GLN A 530 -5.36 11.73 -21.03
N THR A 531 -4.41 11.91 -20.13
CA THR A 531 -3.13 11.22 -20.17
C THR A 531 -2.74 10.70 -18.79
N THR A 532 -1.94 9.64 -18.77
CA THR A 532 -1.40 9.07 -17.54
C THR A 532 0.08 8.78 -17.75
N THR A 533 0.92 9.35 -16.90
CA THR A 533 2.37 9.21 -17.00
C THR A 533 2.96 8.68 -15.70
N GLN A 534 3.82 7.66 -15.79
CA GLN A 534 4.51 7.10 -14.63
C GLN A 534 5.66 8.02 -14.20
N VAL A 535 5.73 8.35 -12.92
CA VAL A 535 6.83 9.06 -12.27
C VAL A 535 7.39 8.22 -11.11
N PRO A 536 8.55 8.56 -10.51
CA PRO A 536 9.18 7.73 -9.47
C PRO A 536 8.30 7.38 -8.27
N HIS A 537 7.39 8.28 -7.88
CA HIS A 537 6.57 8.16 -6.66
C HIS A 537 5.07 7.93 -6.91
N GLY A 538 4.63 7.82 -8.15
CA GLY A 538 3.21 7.63 -8.48
C GLY A 538 2.91 7.71 -9.98
N LYS A 539 1.65 7.91 -10.32
CA LYS A 539 1.19 8.20 -11.69
C LYS A 539 0.59 9.60 -11.71
N VAL A 540 1.00 10.41 -12.68
CA VAL A 540 0.39 11.70 -12.94
C VAL A 540 -0.76 11.50 -13.91
N PHE A 541 -1.98 11.71 -13.43
CA PHE A 541 -3.17 11.79 -14.26
C PHE A 541 -3.41 13.24 -14.67
N THR A 542 -3.62 13.49 -15.95
CA THR A 542 -3.92 14.82 -16.48
C THR A 542 -5.21 14.76 -17.28
N VAL A 543 -6.08 15.74 -17.06
CA VAL A 543 -7.29 15.99 -17.85
C VAL A 543 -7.28 17.43 -18.34
N SER A 544 -7.55 17.62 -19.62
CA SER A 544 -7.77 18.94 -20.21
C SER A 544 -9.14 18.97 -20.89
N ALA A 545 -9.88 20.05 -20.72
CA ALA A 545 -11.19 20.20 -21.35
C ALA A 545 -11.07 20.19 -22.89
N VAL A 546 -10.10 20.94 -23.42
CA VAL A 546 -9.82 21.05 -24.86
C VAL A 546 -8.31 21.01 -25.10
N GLU A 547 -7.85 20.31 -26.13
CA GLU A 547 -6.49 20.38 -26.65
C GLU A 547 -6.55 20.80 -28.13
N VAL A 548 -5.96 21.96 -28.44
CA VAL A 548 -5.85 22.47 -29.82
C VAL A 548 -4.50 22.07 -30.37
N ASN A 549 -4.49 21.30 -31.45
CA ASN A 549 -3.26 20.92 -32.14
C ASN A 549 -2.90 21.99 -33.17
N VAL A 550 -1.86 22.77 -32.87
CA VAL A 550 -1.52 24.04 -33.52
C VAL A 550 -0.76 23.84 -34.83
N LEU A 551 0.15 22.87 -34.89
CA LEU A 551 1.03 22.70 -36.05
C LEU A 551 1.57 21.27 -36.15
N ASP A 552 1.46 20.65 -37.33
CA ASP A 552 2.25 19.47 -37.71
C ASP A 552 3.51 19.97 -38.43
N LEU A 553 4.66 19.86 -37.76
CA LEU A 553 5.94 20.33 -38.31
C LEU A 553 6.48 19.45 -39.44
N ASN A 554 5.78 18.37 -39.82
CA ASN A 554 6.20 17.38 -40.82
C ASN A 554 7.61 16.80 -40.57
N THR A 555 8.16 16.99 -39.38
CA THR A 555 9.41 16.40 -38.89
C THR A 555 9.05 15.33 -37.88
N GLN A 556 8.98 14.07 -38.32
CA GLN A 556 8.72 12.88 -37.49
C GLN A 556 7.37 12.82 -36.75
N GLY A 557 6.37 13.64 -37.13
CA GLY A 557 5.03 13.59 -36.54
C GLY A 557 4.90 14.29 -35.18
N GLU A 558 5.84 15.21 -34.87
CA GLU A 558 5.77 16.04 -33.67
C GLU A 558 4.75 17.17 -33.89
N LEU A 559 3.58 17.04 -33.23
CA LEU A 559 2.51 18.02 -33.22
C LEU A 559 2.74 19.02 -32.08
N ILE A 560 2.55 20.31 -32.36
CA ILE A 560 2.51 21.34 -31.33
C ILE A 560 1.12 21.31 -30.69
N HIS A 561 1.04 21.02 -29.39
CA HIS A 561 -0.22 20.90 -28.64
C HIS A 561 -0.43 22.10 -27.72
N LEU A 562 -1.65 22.64 -27.67
CA LEU A 562 -2.07 23.69 -26.75
C LEU A 562 -3.26 23.21 -25.91
N PRO A 563 -3.00 22.66 -24.71
CA PRO A 563 -4.05 22.28 -23.78
C PRO A 563 -4.68 23.51 -23.12
N LEU A 564 -6.01 23.51 -23.05
CA LEU A 564 -6.84 24.54 -22.45
C LEU A 564 -7.64 23.95 -21.29
N ALA A 565 -7.66 24.67 -20.16
CA ALA A 565 -8.19 24.22 -18.88
C ALA A 565 -7.69 22.82 -18.51
N THR A 566 -6.47 22.77 -17.98
CA THR A 566 -5.77 21.55 -17.61
C THR A 566 -5.72 21.40 -16.10
N ALA A 567 -6.16 20.24 -15.62
CA ALA A 567 -5.96 19.79 -14.27
C ALA A 567 -5.07 18.55 -14.27
N ALA A 568 -4.07 18.52 -13.41
CA ALA A 568 -3.26 17.33 -13.20
C ALA A 568 -3.12 17.01 -11.73
N VAL A 569 -3.04 15.71 -11.44
CA VAL A 569 -2.93 15.21 -10.08
C VAL A 569 -2.00 14.01 -10.04
N MET A 570 -1.24 13.93 -8.95
CA MET A 570 -0.52 12.74 -8.53
C MET A 570 -0.56 12.69 -7.02
N ALA A 571 -0.69 11.49 -6.47
CA ALA A 571 -0.42 11.24 -5.07
C ALA A 571 0.24 9.87 -4.95
N GLN A 572 0.84 9.57 -3.82
CA GLN A 572 1.34 8.23 -3.59
C GLN A 572 0.17 7.27 -3.46
N PRO A 573 0.25 6.09 -4.11
CA PRO A 573 -0.72 5.05 -3.84
C PRO A 573 -0.61 4.61 -2.37
N PRO A 574 -1.71 4.13 -1.76
CA PRO A 574 -1.68 3.59 -0.42
C PRO A 574 -0.69 2.42 -0.33
N VAL A 575 -0.04 2.28 0.83
CA VAL A 575 0.84 1.14 1.12
C VAL A 575 -0.03 -0.02 1.58
N ARG A 576 0.15 -1.20 0.98
CA ARG A 576 -0.40 -2.44 1.52
C ARG A 576 0.39 -2.85 2.74
N MET A 577 -0.25 -2.80 3.88
CA MET A 577 0.25 -3.32 5.12
C MET A 577 -0.01 -4.81 5.22
N ASP A 578 1.04 -5.56 5.44
CA ASP A 578 0.98 -7.00 5.63
C ASP A 578 1.74 -7.42 6.89
N PHE A 579 1.37 -8.57 7.45
CA PHE A 579 2.04 -9.16 8.61
C PHE A 579 2.72 -10.45 8.19
N ASP A 580 3.95 -10.63 8.63
CA ASP A 580 4.61 -11.92 8.65
C ASP A 580 4.82 -12.31 10.09
N VAL A 581 4.24 -13.45 10.50
CA VAL A 581 4.25 -13.86 11.90
C VAL A 581 5.01 -15.16 12.03
N ALA A 582 6.03 -15.15 12.89
CA ALA A 582 6.79 -16.33 13.25
C ALA A 582 6.53 -16.74 14.70
N LYS A 583 6.53 -18.05 14.93
CA LYS A 583 6.63 -18.66 16.25
C LYS A 583 8.02 -19.27 16.37
N VAL A 584 8.79 -18.83 17.38
CA VAL A 584 10.14 -19.35 17.65
C VAL A 584 10.24 -19.95 19.05
N GLY A 585 11.24 -20.80 19.24
CA GLY A 585 11.44 -21.58 20.46
C GLY A 585 10.75 -22.94 20.40
N ASP A 586 11.27 -23.90 21.17
CA ASP A 586 10.70 -25.26 21.29
C ASP A 586 9.23 -25.14 21.70
N GLY A 587 8.95 -24.36 22.75
CA GLY A 587 7.60 -24.04 23.22
C GLY A 587 6.68 -25.24 23.43
N ARG A 588 7.16 -26.48 23.25
CA ARG A 588 6.52 -27.80 23.26
C ARG A 588 5.03 -27.82 22.90
N ASN A 589 4.66 -27.12 21.83
CA ASN A 589 3.28 -26.98 21.37
C ASN A 589 2.31 -26.27 22.35
N LEU A 590 2.82 -25.41 23.24
CA LEU A 590 2.03 -24.49 24.08
C LEU A 590 1.01 -23.70 23.27
N TYR A 591 1.37 -23.36 22.04
CA TYR A 591 0.45 -22.78 21.08
C TYR A 591 0.66 -23.37 19.69
N THR A 592 -0.44 -23.74 19.04
CA THR A 592 -0.42 -24.22 17.64
C THR A 592 -1.43 -23.47 16.78
N GLY A 593 -2.13 -22.45 17.27
CA GLY A 593 -3.14 -21.71 16.51
C GLY A 593 -2.60 -20.51 15.73
N GLY A 594 -3.52 -19.74 15.13
CA GLY A 594 -3.23 -18.45 14.50
C GLY A 594 -3.15 -17.28 15.48
N TYR A 595 -2.89 -16.05 15.06
CA TYR A 595 -2.81 -14.90 15.98
C TYR A 595 -3.87 -13.84 15.69
N THR A 596 -4.14 -12.97 16.65
CA THR A 596 -5.09 -11.87 16.53
C THR A 596 -4.41 -10.55 16.88
N TYR A 597 -4.67 -9.53 16.06
CA TYR A 597 -4.08 -8.21 16.19
C TYR A 597 -5.12 -7.10 16.08
N ASP A 598 -4.85 -6.01 16.79
CA ASP A 598 -5.53 -4.73 16.61
C ASP A 598 -4.55 -3.73 15.96
N MET A 599 -5.05 -2.90 15.05
CA MET A 599 -4.27 -1.92 14.32
C MET A 599 -4.96 -0.56 14.34
N LEU A 600 -4.25 0.45 14.86
CA LEU A 600 -4.69 1.84 14.89
C LEU A 600 -3.66 2.70 14.17
N CYS A 601 -4.07 3.45 13.14
CA CYS A 601 -3.19 4.37 12.42
C CYS A 601 -3.72 5.80 12.44
N LYS A 602 -2.82 6.76 12.65
CA LYS A 602 -3.12 8.19 12.65
C LYS A 602 -2.19 8.95 11.70
N LEU A 603 -2.75 9.91 10.99
CA LEU A 603 -2.00 10.91 10.23
C LEU A 603 -2.24 12.28 10.89
N GLY A 604 -1.23 12.81 11.58
CA GLY A 604 -1.43 13.91 12.51
C GLY A 604 -2.44 13.55 13.60
N GLU A 605 -3.50 14.34 13.75
CA GLU A 605 -4.59 14.09 14.71
C GLU A 605 -5.71 13.20 14.15
N ARG A 606 -5.72 12.93 12.83
CA ARG A 606 -6.80 12.18 12.17
C ARG A 606 -6.54 10.68 12.23
N THR A 607 -7.53 9.90 12.69
CA THR A 607 -7.51 8.44 12.57
C THR A 607 -7.82 8.03 11.14
N VAL A 608 -6.92 7.28 10.52
CA VAL A 608 -7.05 6.78 9.12
C VAL A 608 -7.33 5.28 9.06
N VAL A 609 -6.98 4.52 10.09
CA VAL A 609 -7.30 3.08 10.23
C VAL A 609 -7.61 2.77 11.68
N ASP A 610 -8.69 2.04 11.93
CA ASP A 610 -9.05 1.44 13.23
C ASP A 610 -9.64 0.05 12.96
N LYS A 611 -8.80 -1.00 13.07
CA LYS A 611 -9.18 -2.39 12.80
C LYS A 611 -8.87 -3.25 14.03
N THR A 612 -9.91 -3.83 14.61
CA THR A 612 -9.79 -4.76 15.74
C THR A 612 -10.02 -6.20 15.30
N GLY A 613 -9.29 -7.16 15.89
CA GLY A 613 -9.53 -8.58 15.69
C GLY A 613 -9.02 -9.14 14.36
N LEU A 614 -7.99 -8.54 13.77
CA LEU A 614 -7.34 -9.03 12.54
C LEU A 614 -6.80 -10.44 12.76
N GLN A 615 -7.39 -11.42 12.07
CA GLN A 615 -7.03 -12.84 12.21
C GLN A 615 -5.88 -13.21 11.29
N TYR A 616 -4.82 -13.75 11.86
CA TYR A 616 -3.69 -14.35 11.15
C TYR A 616 -3.78 -15.87 11.28
N ALA A 617 -3.88 -16.59 10.17
CA ALA A 617 -4.20 -18.03 10.20
C ALA A 617 -3.02 -18.90 10.67
N GLU A 618 -3.33 -19.99 11.38
CA GLU A 618 -2.34 -20.99 11.86
C GLU A 618 -1.40 -21.47 10.76
N GLY A 619 -1.93 -21.85 9.59
CA GLY A 619 -1.12 -22.34 8.47
C GLY A 619 -0.24 -21.29 7.78
N GLN A 620 -0.30 -20.02 8.20
CA GLN A 620 0.55 -18.93 7.72
C GLN A 620 1.64 -18.54 8.74
N VAL A 621 1.64 -19.14 9.93
CA VAL A 621 2.66 -18.88 10.96
C VAL A 621 3.93 -19.63 10.58
N GLY A 622 5.04 -18.89 10.47
CA GLY A 622 6.36 -19.47 10.17
C GLY A 622 7.14 -19.87 11.41
N ASP A 623 8.29 -20.51 11.19
CA ASP A 623 9.19 -21.03 12.24
C ASP A 623 10.28 -20.01 12.65
N GLY A 624 10.33 -18.85 11.98
CA GLY A 624 11.35 -17.82 12.20
C GLY A 624 11.58 -16.95 10.97
N PHE A 625 12.58 -16.09 11.06
CA PHE A 625 12.99 -15.21 9.96
C PHE A 625 14.41 -15.50 9.50
N PHE A 626 14.56 -15.44 8.18
CA PHE A 626 15.84 -15.54 7.49
C PHE A 626 16.14 -14.21 6.79
N TYR A 627 17.33 -13.65 7.03
CA TYR A 627 17.74 -12.42 6.39
C TYR A 627 18.64 -12.70 5.20
N GLU A 628 18.21 -12.20 4.05
CA GLU A 628 18.99 -12.15 2.82
C GLU A 628 19.06 -10.68 2.40
N PRO A 629 20.21 -10.00 2.60
CA PRO A 629 20.31 -8.56 2.38
C PRO A 629 19.70 -8.13 1.03
N PRO A 630 18.78 -7.13 1.01
CA PRO A 630 18.37 -6.28 2.13
C PRO A 630 17.08 -6.71 2.84
N ASN A 631 16.55 -7.92 2.63
CA ASN A 631 15.20 -8.33 3.02
C ASN A 631 15.16 -9.39 4.13
N LEU A 632 14.07 -9.39 4.89
CA LEU A 632 13.68 -10.51 5.76
C LEU A 632 12.67 -11.40 5.03
N SER A 633 12.80 -12.70 5.22
CA SER A 633 11.87 -13.70 4.69
C SER A 633 11.37 -14.62 5.80
N LEU A 634 10.08 -14.90 5.80
CA LEU A 634 9.45 -15.84 6.73
C LEU A 634 9.88 -17.27 6.36
N THR A 635 10.29 -18.06 7.35
CA THR A 635 10.70 -19.45 7.17
C THR A 635 9.54 -20.40 7.49
N GLY A 636 9.36 -21.47 6.72
CA GLY A 636 8.37 -22.52 7.01
C GLY A 636 6.93 -22.22 6.57
N ALA A 637 6.60 -20.97 6.21
CA ALA A 637 5.28 -20.56 5.73
C ALA A 637 5.37 -19.49 4.62
N THR A 638 4.27 -19.29 3.90
CA THR A 638 4.17 -18.23 2.86
C THR A 638 3.95 -16.84 3.44
N GLY A 639 3.40 -16.73 4.64
CA GLY A 639 3.15 -15.47 5.33
C GLY A 639 1.92 -14.70 4.79
N GLY A 640 1.64 -13.56 5.42
CA GLY A 640 0.64 -12.61 4.97
C GLY A 640 -0.78 -12.75 5.55
N LEU A 641 -1.45 -11.62 5.66
CA LEU A 641 -2.85 -11.46 5.97
C LEU A 641 -3.72 -11.91 4.78
N PRO A 642 -4.88 -12.53 5.01
CA PRO A 642 -5.82 -12.87 3.95
C PRO A 642 -6.29 -11.66 3.12
N MET A 643 -6.37 -10.50 3.78
CA MET A 643 -6.69 -9.21 3.17
C MET A 643 -5.77 -8.14 3.78
N PRO A 644 -4.67 -7.78 3.09
CA PRO A 644 -3.75 -6.73 3.54
C PRO A 644 -4.47 -5.39 3.68
N VAL A 645 -4.10 -4.63 4.72
CA VAL A 645 -4.75 -3.35 5.04
C VAL A 645 -4.12 -2.25 4.20
N ARG A 646 -4.91 -1.38 3.57
CA ARG A 646 -4.40 -0.22 2.83
C ARG A 646 -4.18 0.94 3.78
N ILE A 647 -2.99 1.54 3.76
CA ILE A 647 -2.63 2.62 4.69
C ILE A 647 -1.91 3.74 3.96
N THR A 648 -2.35 4.96 4.24
CA THR A 648 -1.70 6.19 3.78
C THR A 648 -0.22 6.23 4.21
N PRO A 649 0.73 6.44 3.28
CA PRO A 649 2.12 6.71 3.63
C PRO A 649 2.26 7.83 4.66
N GLY A 650 3.21 7.69 5.60
CA GLY A 650 3.45 8.66 6.65
C GLY A 650 2.51 8.56 7.87
N ALA A 651 1.45 7.75 7.81
CA ALA A 651 0.64 7.46 8.98
C ALA A 651 1.49 6.76 10.06
N VAL A 652 1.30 7.14 11.33
CA VAL A 652 1.86 6.45 12.48
C VAL A 652 0.87 5.38 12.91
N CYS A 653 1.30 4.12 12.79
CA CYS A 653 0.49 2.95 13.08
C CYS A 653 0.99 2.24 14.32
N THR A 654 0.07 1.83 15.19
CA THR A 654 0.32 0.95 16.32
C THR A 654 -0.38 -0.38 16.07
N VAL A 655 0.40 -1.46 16.01
CA VAL A 655 -0.09 -2.84 15.98
C VAL A 655 0.02 -3.42 17.38
N THR A 656 -1.07 -4.01 17.88
CA THR A 656 -1.14 -4.64 19.21
C THR A 656 -1.55 -6.10 19.04
N ALA A 657 -0.74 -7.04 19.53
CA ALA A 657 -1.16 -8.45 19.57
C ALA A 657 -2.15 -8.66 20.72
N THR A 658 -3.32 -9.19 20.41
CA THR A 658 -4.46 -9.32 21.35
C THR A 658 -4.87 -10.76 21.61
N SER A 659 -4.17 -11.74 21.03
CA SER A 659 -4.36 -13.16 21.34
C SER A 659 -4.28 -13.43 22.85
N GLU A 660 -5.30 -14.10 23.39
CA GLU A 660 -5.37 -14.48 24.81
C GLU A 660 -4.14 -15.30 25.26
N THR A 661 -3.58 -16.10 24.35
CA THR A 661 -2.40 -16.93 24.59
C THR A 661 -1.09 -16.15 24.75
N LEU A 662 -1.04 -14.90 24.28
CA LEU A 662 0.11 -14.01 24.48
C LEU A 662 0.02 -13.25 25.81
N THR A 663 -1.19 -13.00 26.30
CA THR A 663 -1.45 -12.15 27.47
C THR A 663 -1.71 -12.95 28.75
N THR A 664 -1.94 -14.27 28.64
CA THR A 664 -2.18 -15.16 29.78
C THR A 664 -0.88 -15.82 30.25
N PRO A 665 -0.45 -15.64 31.51
CA PRO A 665 0.77 -16.27 32.03
C PRO A 665 0.71 -17.81 32.01
N HIS A 666 1.83 -18.45 31.64
CA HIS A 666 1.99 -19.90 31.60
C HIS A 666 3.21 -20.36 32.41
N ALA A 667 3.03 -21.30 33.33
CA ALA A 667 4.08 -21.71 34.28
C ALA A 667 5.33 -22.31 33.63
N ALA A 668 5.18 -23.00 32.49
CA ALA A 668 6.30 -23.58 31.74
C ALA A 668 7.15 -22.56 30.97
N LEU A 669 6.69 -21.31 30.83
CA LEU A 669 7.47 -20.27 30.15
C LEU A 669 8.45 -19.60 31.11
N ARG A 670 9.62 -19.24 30.59
CA ARG A 670 10.65 -18.52 31.33
C ARG A 670 10.10 -17.23 31.96
N PRO A 671 10.46 -16.89 33.21
CA PRO A 671 10.05 -15.63 33.82
C PRO A 671 10.79 -14.46 33.20
N THR A 672 10.07 -13.37 33.05
CA THR A 672 10.53 -12.15 32.41
C THR A 672 10.56 -11.06 33.50
N GLY A 673 11.69 -10.88 34.18
CA GLY A 673 11.83 -9.91 35.29
C GLY A 673 11.17 -10.29 36.63
N ASP A 674 11.13 -9.35 37.58
CA ASP A 674 10.92 -9.60 39.02
C ASP A 674 9.45 -9.51 39.54
N GLY A 675 8.45 -9.29 38.67
CA GLY A 675 7.04 -9.03 39.05
C GLY A 675 6.05 -10.20 38.93
N GLU A 676 4.78 -9.99 39.31
CA GLU A 676 3.65 -10.93 39.03
C GLU A 676 3.24 -10.89 37.55
N GLY A 677 2.89 -12.02 36.94
CA GLY A 677 2.44 -12.11 35.54
C GLY A 677 3.55 -12.19 34.49
N THR A 678 4.77 -12.48 34.93
CA THR A 678 6.00 -12.40 34.14
C THR A 678 6.30 -13.62 33.26
N ARG A 679 5.41 -14.61 33.14
CA ARG A 679 5.66 -15.82 32.33
C ARG A 679 4.76 -15.88 31.10
N THR A 680 4.83 -14.86 30.25
CA THR A 680 4.14 -14.82 28.96
C THR A 680 5.13 -14.99 27.81
N PRO A 681 4.68 -15.40 26.60
CA PRO A 681 5.55 -15.40 25.43
C PRO A 681 6.06 -14.00 25.14
N TYR A 682 7.30 -13.86 24.69
CA TYR A 682 7.81 -12.57 24.27
C TYR A 682 7.30 -12.23 22.88
N THR A 683 6.98 -10.96 22.63
CA THR A 683 6.68 -10.47 21.29
C THR A 683 7.63 -9.35 20.93
N TYR A 684 8.41 -9.57 19.88
CA TYR A 684 9.28 -8.56 19.32
C TYR A 684 9.06 -8.45 17.81
N PHE A 685 9.44 -7.30 17.29
CA PHE A 685 9.25 -6.94 15.90
C PHE A 685 10.61 -6.78 15.25
N LEU A 686 10.71 -7.21 14.00
CA LEU A 686 11.94 -7.16 13.22
C LEU A 686 11.79 -6.16 12.07
N ASP A 687 12.88 -5.45 11.78
CA ASP A 687 13.02 -4.60 10.59
C ASP A 687 14.46 -4.71 10.06
N VAL A 688 14.75 -4.05 8.95
CA VAL A 688 16.05 -4.09 8.28
C VAL A 688 16.65 -2.70 8.20
N ASP A 689 17.92 -2.56 8.56
CA ASP A 689 18.68 -1.36 8.25
C ASP A 689 19.11 -1.43 6.77
N LYS A 690 18.95 -0.31 6.06
CA LYS A 690 19.25 -0.20 4.61
C LYS A 690 20.73 -0.44 4.29
N THR A 691 21.60 -0.48 5.30
CA THR A 691 23.06 -0.56 5.13
C THR A 691 23.73 -1.80 5.74
N ASP A 692 23.36 -2.33 6.92
CA ASP A 692 24.27 -3.25 7.63
C ASP A 692 23.65 -4.32 8.58
N GLY A 693 22.33 -4.59 8.59
CA GLY A 693 21.80 -5.74 9.37
C GLY A 693 20.32 -5.74 9.73
N VAL A 694 19.93 -6.65 10.63
CA VAL A 694 18.57 -6.80 11.18
C VAL A 694 18.44 -5.99 12.46
N LEU A 695 17.28 -5.34 12.62
CA LEU A 695 16.91 -4.56 13.78
C LEU A 695 15.79 -5.28 14.57
N ILE A 696 15.79 -5.12 15.89
CA ILE A 696 14.76 -5.60 16.81
C ILE A 696 14.11 -4.44 17.55
N SER A 697 12.81 -4.54 17.81
CA SER A 697 12.06 -3.56 18.62
C SER A 697 12.61 -3.44 20.04
N GLY A 698 12.76 -2.21 20.54
CA GLY A 698 13.05 -1.85 21.91
C GLY A 698 11.86 -1.14 22.56
N ALA A 699 12.12 -0.12 23.39
CA ALA A 699 11.07 0.64 24.07
C ALA A 699 10.22 1.49 23.09
N THR A 700 8.93 1.64 23.41
CA THR A 700 8.02 2.56 22.71
C THR A 700 7.72 3.76 23.61
N PRO A 701 8.19 4.99 23.28
CA PRO A 701 7.81 6.20 23.99
C PRO A 701 6.31 6.51 23.84
N ALA A 702 5.71 7.18 24.82
CA ALA A 702 4.25 7.45 24.86
C ALA A 702 3.70 8.15 23.59
N ASP A 703 4.48 9.05 22.99
CA ASP A 703 4.12 9.81 21.78
C ASP A 703 5.16 9.61 20.66
N GLY A 704 5.79 8.44 20.59
CA GLY A 704 6.92 8.16 19.70
C GLY A 704 6.82 6.85 18.93
N LEU A 705 7.73 6.68 17.97
CA LEU A 705 7.93 5.41 17.29
C LEU A 705 8.69 4.44 18.20
N THR A 706 8.49 3.15 17.99
CA THR A 706 9.25 2.11 18.69
C THR A 706 10.71 2.20 18.28
N GLU A 707 11.60 2.22 19.26
CA GLU A 707 13.04 2.24 19.01
C GLU A 707 13.46 0.92 18.37
N MET A 708 14.36 0.95 17.38
CA MET A 708 14.84 -0.24 16.67
C MET A 708 16.36 -0.36 16.86
N ASN A 709 16.81 -1.50 17.42
CA ASN A 709 18.19 -1.74 17.81
C ASN A 709 18.83 -2.86 16.99
N PRO A 710 20.11 -2.78 16.60
CA PRO A 710 20.76 -3.83 15.82
C PRO A 710 20.96 -5.11 16.63
N ILE A 711 20.79 -6.26 15.98
CA ILE A 711 21.01 -7.59 16.60
C ILE A 711 22.05 -8.40 15.83
N PRO A 712 22.86 -9.22 16.55
CA PRO A 712 23.81 -10.12 15.91
C PRO A 712 23.09 -11.24 15.16
N MET A 713 23.68 -11.66 14.04
CA MET A 713 23.16 -12.71 13.18
C MET A 713 24.02 -13.97 13.29
N THR A 714 23.41 -15.14 13.20
CA THR A 714 24.16 -16.39 13.12
C THR A 714 24.89 -16.50 11.76
N ALA A 715 25.94 -17.32 11.69
CA ALA A 715 26.70 -17.54 10.45
C ALA A 715 25.86 -18.11 9.28
N ALA A 716 24.64 -18.59 9.56
CA ALA A 716 23.71 -19.13 8.58
C ALA A 716 22.68 -18.11 8.07
N GLY A 717 22.61 -16.87 8.59
CA GLY A 717 21.62 -15.87 8.19
C GLY A 717 20.27 -15.95 8.93
N GLN A 718 20.12 -16.91 9.84
CA GLN A 718 18.95 -17.03 10.72
C GLN A 718 19.01 -15.96 11.82
N VAL A 719 17.88 -15.28 12.03
CA VAL A 719 17.70 -14.30 13.09
C VAL A 719 17.37 -15.02 14.39
N SER A 720 18.25 -14.90 15.38
CA SER A 720 18.06 -15.49 16.71
C SER A 720 18.58 -14.48 17.75
N PRO A 721 17.71 -13.64 18.32
CA PRO A 721 18.13 -12.71 19.36
C PRO A 721 18.56 -13.46 20.63
N ASP A 722 19.45 -12.84 21.39
CA ASP A 722 19.82 -13.30 22.73
C ASP A 722 18.70 -12.95 23.71
N THR A 723 17.94 -13.97 24.11
CA THR A 723 16.78 -13.84 24.98
C THR A 723 17.13 -13.80 26.46
N ASP A 724 18.41 -13.91 26.84
CA ASP A 724 18.87 -13.69 28.20
C ASP A 724 18.85 -12.20 28.61
N THR A 725 18.66 -11.31 27.63
CA THR A 725 18.68 -9.84 27.82
C THR A 725 17.32 -9.17 27.65
N VAL A 726 16.22 -9.94 27.71
CA VAL A 726 14.87 -9.41 27.40
C VAL A 726 14.38 -8.39 28.43
N GLY A 727 14.02 -7.19 27.97
CA GLY A 727 13.39 -6.12 28.75
C GLY A 727 11.86 -6.16 28.78
N ASP A 728 11.25 -5.26 29.56
CA ASP A 728 9.78 -5.13 29.69
C ASP A 728 9.08 -4.74 28.37
N GLU A 729 9.82 -4.13 27.44
CA GLU A 729 9.33 -3.70 26.13
C GLU A 729 8.71 -4.82 25.29
N TRP A 730 9.23 -6.06 25.35
CA TRP A 730 8.73 -7.19 24.56
C TRP A 730 7.46 -7.84 25.14
N LYS A 731 6.96 -7.32 26.27
CA LYS A 731 5.73 -7.77 26.95
C LYS A 731 4.53 -6.89 26.72
N ASN A 732 4.74 -5.68 26.17
CA ASN A 732 3.63 -4.81 25.84
C ASN A 732 2.90 -5.28 24.58
N HIS A 733 3.51 -6.20 23.80
CA HIS A 733 2.97 -6.79 22.57
C HIS A 733 2.55 -5.75 21.52
N THR A 734 3.13 -4.56 21.58
CA THR A 734 2.78 -3.41 20.76
C THR A 734 3.97 -2.96 19.91
N PHE A 735 3.70 -2.53 18.68
CA PHE A 735 4.67 -1.91 17.80
C PHE A 735 4.09 -0.68 17.13
N THR A 736 4.69 0.47 17.44
CA THR A 736 4.40 1.75 16.79
C THR A 736 5.46 2.08 15.75
N PHE A 737 5.07 2.33 14.51
CA PHE A 737 5.95 2.65 13.39
C PHE A 737 5.30 3.67 12.45
N ALA A 738 6.11 4.35 11.62
CA ALA A 738 5.61 5.21 10.55
C ALA A 738 5.56 4.43 9.23
N VAL A 739 4.43 4.49 8.53
CA VAL A 739 4.27 3.81 7.24
C VAL A 739 5.24 4.40 6.22
N PRO A 740 6.12 3.61 5.60
CA PRO A 740 7.16 4.11 4.72
C PRO A 740 6.59 4.63 3.39
N ALA A 741 7.05 5.81 2.96
CA ALA A 741 6.75 6.35 1.64
C ALA A 741 7.46 5.58 0.51
N GLY A 742 6.82 5.55 -0.68
CA GLY A 742 7.39 4.94 -1.88
C GLY A 742 7.45 3.40 -1.88
N LYS A 743 6.84 2.73 -0.89
CA LYS A 743 6.67 1.27 -0.89
C LYS A 743 5.26 0.89 -1.32
N LYS A 744 5.15 -0.10 -2.21
CA LYS A 744 3.84 -0.72 -2.56
C LYS A 744 3.31 -1.60 -1.43
N VAL A 745 4.21 -2.31 -0.75
CA VAL A 745 3.90 -3.23 0.36
C VAL A 745 4.87 -2.97 1.51
N HIS A 746 4.35 -2.95 2.73
CA HIS A 746 5.13 -2.92 3.96
C HIS A 746 4.76 -4.12 4.82
N HIS A 747 5.75 -5.00 5.02
CA HIS A 747 5.63 -6.16 5.90
C HIS A 747 6.08 -5.77 7.30
N VAL A 748 5.23 -6.02 8.29
CA VAL A 748 5.64 -6.02 9.70
C VAL A 748 5.96 -7.45 10.12
N SER A 749 7.22 -7.66 10.46
CA SER A 749 7.75 -8.96 10.87
C SER A 749 7.56 -9.09 12.38
N ILE A 750 6.68 -10.00 12.80
CA ILE A 750 6.30 -10.22 14.20
C ILE A 750 6.85 -11.58 14.62
N VAL A 751 7.52 -11.64 15.76
CA VAL A 751 7.98 -12.90 16.33
C VAL A 751 7.37 -13.09 17.72
N HIS A 752 6.73 -14.24 17.91
CA HIS A 752 6.31 -14.72 19.23
C HIS A 752 7.27 -15.81 19.69
N ALA A 753 8.06 -15.53 20.72
CA ALA A 753 9.03 -16.47 21.27
C ALA A 753 8.46 -17.20 22.48
N TYR A 754 8.42 -18.53 22.40
CA TYR A 754 7.97 -19.43 23.45
C TYR A 754 9.16 -20.18 24.03
N GLU A 755 9.79 -19.58 25.03
CA GLU A 755 10.94 -20.16 25.70
C GLU A 755 10.52 -20.92 26.94
N ILE A 756 10.87 -22.21 26.97
CA ILE A 756 10.65 -23.04 28.13
C ILE A 756 11.64 -22.62 29.22
N ASP A 757 11.11 -22.51 30.43
CA ASP A 757 11.90 -22.23 31.61
C ASP A 757 12.86 -23.38 31.93
N ASP A 758 14.06 -23.05 32.35
CA ASP A 758 15.08 -23.98 32.80
C ASP A 758 15.44 -23.75 34.27
N ARG A 759 16.10 -24.74 34.86
CA ARG A 759 16.71 -24.61 36.19
C ARG A 759 17.94 -25.47 36.32
N ASP A 760 18.83 -25.03 37.18
CA ASP A 760 19.99 -25.81 37.56
C ASP A 760 19.61 -26.91 38.56
N VAL A 761 20.24 -28.07 38.42
CA VAL A 761 20.18 -29.16 39.39
C VAL A 761 21.51 -29.23 40.11
N ILE A 762 21.52 -28.96 41.39
CA ILE A 762 22.71 -28.92 42.24
C ILE A 762 22.82 -30.27 42.96
N LEU A 763 23.84 -31.06 42.66
CA LEU A 763 24.14 -32.33 43.31
C LEU A 763 25.15 -32.11 44.43
N SER A 764 24.77 -32.50 45.64
CA SER A 764 25.64 -32.48 46.81
C SER A 764 25.74 -33.87 47.44
N LYS A 765 26.86 -34.14 48.11
CA LYS A 765 27.13 -35.45 48.71
C LYS A 765 27.65 -35.35 50.14
N GLU A 766 26.98 -36.08 51.04
CA GLU A 766 27.42 -36.31 52.40
C GLU A 766 27.71 -37.81 52.64
N ALA A 767 28.65 -38.11 53.54
CA ALA A 767 28.96 -39.47 53.94
C ALA A 767 28.77 -39.62 55.45
N VAL A 768 28.06 -40.69 55.84
CA VAL A 768 27.87 -41.11 57.24
C VAL A 768 28.80 -42.30 57.48
N GLY A 769 29.78 -42.10 58.37
CA GLY A 769 30.81 -43.08 58.72
C GLY A 769 32.16 -42.87 57.99
N ALA A 770 33.17 -43.67 58.35
CA ALA A 770 34.50 -43.58 57.76
C ALA A 770 34.56 -44.04 56.28
N VAL A 771 34.71 -43.09 55.36
CA VAL A 771 34.91 -43.35 53.91
C VAL A 771 36.29 -43.97 53.67
N PRO A 772 36.42 -45.03 52.85
CA PRO A 772 37.72 -45.57 52.44
C PRO A 772 38.64 -44.49 51.86
N GLU A 773 39.91 -44.50 52.26
CA GLU A 773 40.88 -43.49 51.85
C GLU A 773 41.08 -43.49 50.33
N GLY A 774 40.82 -42.33 49.68
CA GLY A 774 40.99 -42.14 48.23
C GLY A 774 39.77 -42.48 47.37
N GLU A 775 38.61 -42.78 47.96
CA GLU A 775 37.39 -43.08 47.20
C GLU A 775 36.82 -41.82 46.52
N THR A 776 36.54 -41.92 45.22
CA THR A 776 35.84 -40.90 44.43
C THR A 776 34.51 -41.46 43.94
N PHE A 777 33.44 -40.68 44.04
CA PHE A 777 32.11 -41.10 43.64
C PHE A 777 31.82 -40.64 42.22
N THR A 778 31.43 -41.58 41.37
CA THR A 778 31.24 -41.35 39.95
C THR A 778 29.77 -41.33 39.59
N PHE A 779 29.29 -40.24 38.99
CA PHE A 779 27.88 -40.03 38.63
C PHE A 779 27.67 -39.84 37.13
N GLU A 780 26.49 -40.24 36.68
CA GLU A 780 25.96 -39.98 35.34
C GLU A 780 24.48 -39.58 35.48
N TYR A 781 23.98 -38.77 34.56
CA TYR A 781 22.58 -38.34 34.56
C TYR A 781 21.92 -38.58 33.20
N SER A 782 20.60 -38.62 33.17
CA SER A 782 19.81 -38.77 31.96
C SER A 782 18.60 -37.83 32.01
N LEU A 783 18.31 -37.20 30.89
CA LEU A 783 17.14 -36.32 30.69
C LEU A 783 16.11 -36.94 29.73
N ASP A 784 16.38 -38.15 29.21
CA ASP A 784 15.58 -38.86 28.20
C ASP A 784 15.05 -40.21 28.70
N GLY A 785 14.78 -40.28 30.02
CA GLY A 785 14.22 -41.46 30.66
C GLY A 785 15.17 -42.67 30.70
N GLY A 786 16.48 -42.42 30.78
CA GLY A 786 17.52 -43.45 30.89
C GLY A 786 17.95 -44.06 29.56
N THR A 787 17.55 -43.47 28.42
CA THR A 787 17.94 -43.93 27.09
C THR A 787 19.40 -43.60 26.80
N THR A 788 19.84 -42.41 27.21
CA THR A 788 21.24 -41.98 27.20
C THR A 788 21.67 -41.49 28.57
N TRP A 789 22.89 -41.85 28.95
CA TRP A 789 23.53 -41.43 30.20
C TRP A 789 24.66 -40.48 29.86
N ILE A 790 24.54 -39.26 30.37
CA ILE A 790 25.40 -38.12 30.11
C ILE A 790 26.26 -37.89 31.35
N SER A 791 27.55 -37.70 31.11
CA SER A 791 28.53 -37.17 32.05
C SER A 791 28.82 -35.72 31.65
N GLN A 792 28.96 -34.78 32.58
CA GLN A 792 29.29 -33.41 32.16
C GLN A 792 30.61 -33.39 31.39
N VAL A 793 30.56 -32.78 30.20
CA VAL A 793 31.67 -32.62 29.26
C VAL A 793 32.24 -33.95 28.73
N ALA A 794 31.34 -34.87 28.37
CA ALA A 794 31.48 -35.95 27.37
C ALA A 794 32.67 -36.94 27.40
N GLU A 795 33.71 -36.76 28.23
CA GLU A 795 34.89 -37.64 28.23
C GLU A 795 35.21 -38.30 29.58
N GLU A 796 34.66 -37.82 30.71
CA GLU A 796 34.85 -38.44 32.03
C GLU A 796 33.58 -38.28 32.89
N PRO A 797 33.19 -39.28 33.69
CA PRO A 797 32.02 -39.21 34.55
C PRO A 797 32.22 -38.25 35.74
N LEU A 798 31.11 -37.70 36.25
CA LEU A 798 31.12 -36.67 37.29
C LEU A 798 31.72 -37.23 38.57
N THR A 799 32.80 -36.63 39.07
CA THR A 799 33.47 -37.09 40.31
C THR A 799 33.26 -36.12 41.46
N LEU A 800 32.62 -36.60 42.53
CA LEU A 800 32.51 -35.89 43.81
C LEU A 800 33.29 -36.63 44.88
N THR A 801 33.89 -35.88 45.81
CA THR A 801 34.50 -36.41 47.05
C THR A 801 33.54 -36.23 48.23
N ALA A 802 33.67 -37.04 49.29
CA ALA A 802 32.88 -36.86 50.51
C ALA A 802 33.06 -35.44 51.09
N GLY A 803 31.96 -34.70 51.27
CA GLY A 803 31.99 -33.30 51.72
C GLY A 803 32.64 -32.32 50.74
N GLY A 804 32.83 -32.72 49.47
CA GLY A 804 33.32 -31.85 48.40
C GLY A 804 32.28 -30.85 47.92
N ASP A 805 32.73 -29.88 47.11
CA ASP A 805 31.86 -28.87 46.53
C ASP A 805 30.78 -29.51 45.64
N PRO A 806 29.53 -29.02 45.68
CA PRO A 806 28.46 -29.55 44.85
C PRO A 806 28.74 -29.36 43.36
N VAL A 807 28.12 -30.20 42.54
CA VAL A 807 28.21 -30.17 41.07
C VAL A 807 26.87 -29.73 40.49
N THR A 808 26.87 -28.89 39.47
CA THR A 808 25.66 -28.35 38.86
C THR A 808 25.42 -28.96 37.49
N ILE A 809 24.24 -29.56 37.27
CA ILE A 809 23.70 -29.86 35.94
C ILE A 809 22.89 -28.64 35.52
N ALA A 810 23.41 -27.89 34.54
CA ALA A 810 22.78 -26.66 34.08
C ALA A 810 21.58 -26.89 33.16
N ASP A 811 20.72 -25.86 33.07
CA ASP A 811 19.71 -25.67 32.03
C ASP A 811 18.70 -26.83 31.87
N VAL A 812 18.22 -27.40 32.99
CA VAL A 812 17.26 -28.51 32.96
C VAL A 812 15.83 -27.98 32.76
N PRO A 813 15.13 -28.33 31.67
CA PRO A 813 13.83 -27.74 31.33
C PRO A 813 12.73 -28.16 32.32
N VAL A 814 11.99 -27.16 32.82
CA VAL A 814 10.83 -27.33 33.71
C VAL A 814 9.56 -27.47 32.87
N LEU A 815 8.82 -28.57 33.07
CA LEU A 815 7.57 -28.82 32.33
C LEU A 815 6.38 -28.83 33.29
N ASP A 816 5.28 -28.21 32.86
CA ASP A 816 3.96 -28.32 33.48
C ASP A 816 2.97 -28.87 32.45
N LEU A 817 2.55 -30.12 32.63
CA LEU A 817 1.66 -30.84 31.72
C LEU A 817 0.20 -30.89 32.19
N ASP A 818 -0.09 -30.49 33.42
CA ASP A 818 -1.45 -30.57 33.98
C ASP A 818 -2.36 -29.42 33.50
N ARG A 819 -1.80 -28.42 32.80
CA ARG A 819 -2.54 -27.24 32.29
C ARG A 819 -2.56 -27.06 30.78
N LEU A 820 -1.82 -27.86 30.03
CA LEU A 820 -1.99 -27.97 28.59
C LEU A 820 -3.23 -28.83 28.33
N ASN A 821 -4.27 -28.28 27.73
CA ASN A 821 -5.48 -29.02 27.28
C ASN A 821 -5.18 -30.11 26.21
N ALA A 822 -3.95 -30.63 26.12
CA ALA A 822 -3.57 -31.78 25.35
C ALA A 822 -4.03 -33.06 26.06
N THR A 823 -4.50 -34.05 25.30
CA THR A 823 -4.79 -35.38 25.83
C THR A 823 -3.55 -35.93 26.57
N PRO A 824 -3.64 -36.35 27.85
CA PRO A 824 -2.50 -36.57 28.76
C PRO A 824 -1.49 -37.69 28.42
N SER A 825 -1.50 -38.23 27.20
CA SER A 825 -0.93 -39.57 26.94
C SER A 825 0.45 -39.58 26.26
N GLU A 826 1.00 -38.45 25.81
CA GLU A 826 2.20 -38.49 24.93
C GLU A 826 3.38 -37.58 25.31
N VAL A 827 3.31 -36.76 26.37
CA VAL A 827 4.47 -36.00 26.86
C VAL A 827 4.53 -36.08 28.38
N ALA A 828 5.64 -36.60 28.92
CA ALA A 828 5.87 -36.75 30.35
C ALA A 828 6.69 -35.57 30.89
N ASN A 829 6.60 -35.31 32.20
CA ASN A 829 7.50 -34.37 32.90
C ASN A 829 8.97 -34.66 32.50
N THR A 830 9.85 -33.66 32.49
CA THR A 830 11.28 -33.92 32.25
C THR A 830 11.75 -34.84 33.37
N GLN A 831 11.95 -36.11 33.01
CA GLN A 831 12.40 -37.14 33.91
C GLN A 831 13.91 -37.00 34.03
N ILE A 832 14.36 -36.56 35.20
CA ILE A 832 15.77 -36.48 35.54
C ILE A 832 16.11 -37.78 36.24
N MET A 833 16.97 -38.59 35.62
CA MET A 833 17.52 -39.77 36.28
C MET A 833 18.98 -39.52 36.61
N ILE A 834 19.40 -39.87 37.82
CA ILE A 834 20.79 -39.75 38.25
C ILE A 834 21.23 -41.11 38.74
N ARG A 835 22.38 -41.59 38.27
CA ARG A 835 22.97 -42.85 38.72
C ARG A 835 24.37 -42.67 39.28
N GLU A 836 24.59 -43.26 40.45
CA GLU A 836 25.92 -43.37 41.07
C GLU A 836 26.50 -44.75 40.79
N LYS A 837 27.74 -44.79 40.29
CA LYS A 837 28.52 -46.01 40.15
C LYS A 837 29.07 -46.41 41.51
N LEU A 838 28.72 -47.62 41.97
CA LEU A 838 29.20 -48.16 43.24
C LEU A 838 30.54 -48.88 43.04
N GLY A 839 31.51 -48.63 43.94
CA GLY A 839 32.86 -49.20 43.88
C GLY A 839 32.92 -50.72 44.09
N SER A 840 34.10 -51.32 43.90
CA SER A 840 34.33 -52.77 44.07
C SER A 840 34.12 -53.28 45.51
N ASN A 841 34.09 -52.38 46.50
CA ASN A 841 33.70 -52.64 47.90
C ASN A 841 32.20 -52.36 48.16
N SER A 842 31.37 -52.46 47.11
CA SER A 842 29.92 -52.16 47.14
C SER A 842 29.14 -52.85 48.27
N GLY A 843 29.66 -53.91 48.87
CA GLY A 843 29.05 -54.60 50.00
C GLY A 843 28.68 -53.66 51.14
N ALA A 844 29.49 -52.65 51.48
CA ALA A 844 29.35 -51.86 52.71
C ALA A 844 28.65 -50.50 52.58
N GLN A 845 28.15 -50.14 51.39
CA GLN A 845 27.63 -48.79 51.06
C GLN A 845 26.11 -48.80 50.81
N TYR A 846 25.39 -47.83 51.38
CA TYR A 846 24.00 -47.50 51.07
C TYR A 846 23.92 -46.07 50.52
N VAL A 847 23.03 -45.82 49.55
CA VAL A 847 22.84 -44.50 48.94
C VAL A 847 21.38 -44.08 49.10
N ASP A 848 21.17 -43.03 49.88
CA ASP A 848 19.87 -42.37 50.04
C ASP A 848 19.89 -41.04 49.28
N TRP A 849 18.80 -40.77 48.56
CA TRP A 849 18.66 -39.60 47.70
C TRP A 849 17.53 -38.74 48.23
N THR A 850 17.74 -37.43 48.29
CA THR A 850 16.65 -36.47 48.52
C THR A 850 16.77 -35.30 47.55
N VAL A 851 15.64 -34.65 47.29
CA VAL A 851 15.50 -33.47 46.44
C VAL A 851 14.75 -32.41 47.20
N ASP A 852 15.38 -31.27 47.43
CA ASP A 852 14.80 -30.15 48.19
C ASP A 852 14.15 -30.61 49.51
N GLY A 853 14.72 -31.64 50.16
CA GLY A 853 14.23 -32.26 51.38
C GLY A 853 13.13 -33.34 51.22
N ALA A 854 12.78 -33.74 50.00
CA ALA A 854 11.79 -34.79 49.69
C ALA A 854 12.43 -36.03 49.02
N GLU A 855 11.78 -37.19 49.13
CA GLU A 855 12.24 -38.46 48.53
C GLU A 855 12.06 -38.49 46.99
N PRO A 856 12.92 -39.18 46.22
CA PRO A 856 12.76 -39.43 44.79
C PRO A 856 11.44 -40.14 44.45
N THR A 857 10.98 -40.01 43.20
CA THR A 857 9.78 -40.74 42.74
C THR A 857 10.03 -42.25 42.66
N SER A 858 11.28 -42.66 42.36
CA SER A 858 11.72 -44.05 42.52
C SER A 858 13.24 -44.17 42.68
N VAL A 859 13.69 -45.17 43.44
CA VAL A 859 15.10 -45.62 43.47
C VAL A 859 15.16 -47.07 42.99
N THR A 860 16.03 -47.34 42.03
CA THR A 860 16.26 -48.69 41.49
C THR A 860 17.74 -49.00 41.46
N TYR A 861 18.08 -50.27 41.67
CA TYR A 861 19.47 -50.73 41.62
C TYR A 861 19.66 -51.59 40.39
N MET A 862 20.66 -51.24 39.58
CA MET A 862 20.92 -51.89 38.30
C MET A 862 22.34 -52.45 38.28
N THR A 863 22.55 -53.53 37.52
CA THR A 863 23.88 -54.12 37.30
C THR A 863 24.19 -54.06 35.82
N GLU A 864 25.33 -53.47 35.47
CA GLU A 864 25.81 -53.35 34.09
C GLU A 864 27.28 -53.80 34.04
N GLY A 865 27.51 -55.00 33.48
CA GLY A 865 28.83 -55.65 33.54
C GLY A 865 29.22 -56.02 34.98
N ASP A 866 30.44 -55.63 35.39
CA ASP A 866 30.98 -55.87 36.73
C ASP A 866 30.62 -54.75 37.73
N PHE A 867 29.80 -53.76 37.33
CA PHE A 867 29.45 -52.60 38.15
C PHE A 867 27.99 -52.62 38.59
N GLN A 868 27.73 -52.13 39.81
CA GLN A 868 26.39 -51.84 40.33
C GLN A 868 26.15 -50.32 40.32
N TYR A 869 24.92 -49.92 39.99
CA TYR A 869 24.48 -48.54 40.00
C TYR A 869 23.26 -48.36 40.89
N ALA A 870 23.25 -47.30 41.68
CA ALA A 870 22.05 -46.79 42.35
C ALA A 870 21.45 -45.70 41.46
N VAL A 871 20.23 -45.90 40.99
CA VAL A 871 19.54 -45.01 40.04
C VAL A 871 18.33 -44.37 40.72
N ALA A 872 18.35 -43.06 40.88
CA ALA A 872 17.22 -42.29 41.37
C ALA A 872 16.53 -41.56 40.23
N THR A 873 15.20 -41.51 40.29
CA THR A 873 14.35 -40.81 39.33
C THR A 873 13.67 -39.65 40.02
N PHE A 874 13.68 -38.50 39.35
CA PHE A 874 13.04 -37.28 39.77
C PHE A 874 12.28 -36.66 38.61
N GLU A 875 11.23 -35.92 38.91
CA GLU A 875 10.51 -35.15 37.91
C GLU A 875 10.82 -33.67 38.06
N ALA A 876 11.12 -32.99 36.95
CA ALA A 876 11.15 -31.54 36.93
C ALA A 876 9.72 -31.00 36.74
N GLY A 877 8.88 -31.15 37.76
CA GLY A 877 7.52 -30.60 37.78
C GLY A 877 7.49 -29.07 38.05
N PRO A 878 6.31 -28.43 37.91
CA PRO A 878 6.16 -26.99 38.11
C PRO A 878 6.52 -26.53 39.53
N VAL A 879 7.01 -25.30 39.65
CA VAL A 879 7.24 -24.65 40.96
C VAL A 879 5.87 -24.28 41.56
N GLU A 880 5.57 -24.77 42.77
CA GLU A 880 4.27 -24.51 43.45
C GLU A 880 3.91 -23.03 43.60
N ASN A 881 4.88 -22.10 43.45
CA ASN A 881 4.71 -20.66 43.55
C ASN A 881 5.32 -19.88 42.36
N ALA A 882 5.12 -20.35 41.12
CA ALA A 882 5.66 -19.76 39.88
C ALA A 882 5.31 -18.28 39.59
N ALA A 883 4.62 -17.58 40.50
CA ALA A 883 4.10 -16.24 40.29
C ALA A 883 5.05 -15.08 40.62
N THR A 884 6.19 -15.28 41.33
CA THR A 884 6.95 -14.12 41.88
C THR A 884 8.48 -14.26 42.04
N VAL A 885 9.15 -15.36 41.66
CA VAL A 885 10.59 -15.57 41.92
C VAL A 885 11.27 -16.32 40.76
N PRO A 886 12.56 -16.07 40.43
CA PRO A 886 13.35 -16.95 39.57
C PRO A 886 13.21 -18.41 40.01
N THR A 887 13.21 -19.31 39.04
CA THR A 887 13.03 -20.74 39.27
C THR A 887 14.12 -21.24 40.21
N PRO A 888 13.77 -21.69 41.43
CA PRO A 888 14.78 -22.11 42.38
C PRO A 888 15.50 -23.35 41.85
N ASP A 889 16.82 -23.36 42.05
CA ASP A 889 17.68 -24.50 41.75
C ASP A 889 17.18 -25.73 42.50
N LYS A 890 17.23 -26.89 41.84
CA LYS A 890 16.84 -28.16 42.43
C LYS A 890 18.02 -28.77 43.15
N ASN A 891 17.97 -28.85 44.47
CA ASN A 891 19.06 -29.40 45.27
C ASN A 891 18.85 -30.89 45.47
N VAL A 892 19.70 -31.71 44.86
CA VAL A 892 19.76 -33.16 45.08
C VAL A 892 20.83 -33.41 46.15
N GLU A 893 20.40 -33.85 47.33
CA GLU A 893 21.30 -34.24 48.41
C GLU A 893 21.40 -35.77 48.45
N ILE A 894 22.64 -36.26 48.45
CA ILE A 894 22.94 -37.69 48.41
C ILE A 894 23.68 -38.04 49.70
N THR A 895 23.10 -38.94 50.48
CA THR A 895 23.72 -39.44 51.71
C THR A 895 24.21 -40.86 51.51
N ASN A 896 25.52 -41.05 51.62
CA ASN A 896 26.12 -42.39 51.60
C ASN A 896 26.41 -42.86 53.01
N SER A 897 25.86 -44.01 53.40
CA SER A 897 26.17 -44.62 54.71
C SER A 897 27.11 -45.81 54.56
N TYR A 898 28.14 -45.88 55.41
CA TYR A 898 29.09 -47.00 55.50
C TYR A 898 28.95 -47.75 56.83
N LEU A 899 29.11 -49.08 56.82
CA LEU A 899 29.08 -49.90 58.04
C LEU A 899 30.39 -49.76 58.84
N GLU A 900 30.34 -49.20 60.06
CA GLU A 900 31.51 -49.07 60.95
C GLU A 900 31.73 -50.32 61.83
N VAL A 901 32.96 -50.85 61.80
CA VAL A 901 33.39 -51.98 62.63
C VAL A 901 34.78 -51.68 63.20
N SER A 902 34.97 -51.95 64.49
CA SER A 902 36.28 -51.96 65.14
C SER A 902 36.47 -53.19 66.04
N VAL A 903 37.70 -53.67 66.17
CA VAL A 903 38.07 -54.77 67.10
C VAL A 903 39.26 -54.38 67.98
N ASP A 904 39.22 -54.84 69.22
CA ASP A 904 40.28 -54.70 70.23
C ASP A 904 40.55 -56.07 70.87
N LYS A 905 41.81 -56.48 70.88
CA LYS A 905 42.31 -57.69 71.55
C LYS A 905 43.13 -57.27 72.77
N HIS A 906 42.81 -57.84 73.92
CA HIS A 906 43.48 -57.54 75.17
C HIS A 906 43.92 -58.80 75.91
N ILE A 907 45.06 -58.74 76.60
CA ILE A 907 45.55 -59.81 77.50
C ILE A 907 45.90 -59.23 78.87
N ASP A 908 45.32 -59.80 79.94
CA ASP A 908 45.46 -59.29 81.32
C ASP A 908 46.86 -59.54 81.94
N GLY A 909 47.42 -58.55 82.66
CA GLY A 909 48.69 -58.71 83.39
C GLY A 909 49.28 -57.43 84.00
N LEU A 910 50.52 -57.52 84.54
CA LEU A 910 51.09 -56.55 85.50
C LEU A 910 51.39 -55.15 84.93
N LEU A 911 51.27 -54.97 83.60
CA LEU A 911 51.58 -53.73 82.86
C LEU A 911 50.64 -53.50 81.67
N GLY A 912 49.36 -53.86 81.78
CA GLY A 912 48.38 -53.89 80.68
C GLY A 912 48.00 -52.54 80.03
N SER A 913 48.84 -51.50 80.02
CA SER A 913 48.43 -50.18 79.47
C SER A 913 49.51 -49.42 78.68
N ILE A 914 50.69 -50.00 78.42
CA ILE A 914 51.80 -49.26 77.78
C ILE A 914 52.43 -49.92 76.55
N SER A 915 51.95 -51.10 76.12
CA SER A 915 52.39 -51.79 74.90
C SER A 915 51.42 -52.89 74.48
N ASN A 916 51.41 -53.27 73.19
CA ASN A 916 50.66 -54.41 72.61
C ASN A 916 51.18 -55.78 73.11
N THR A 917 51.93 -55.82 74.20
CA THR A 917 52.45 -57.04 74.82
C THR A 917 52.35 -56.89 76.33
N THR A 918 51.70 -57.85 76.97
CA THR A 918 51.51 -57.87 78.42
C THR A 918 52.62 -58.69 79.11
N LEU A 919 53.13 -58.22 80.26
CA LEU A 919 54.08 -58.97 81.09
C LEU A 919 53.33 -59.82 82.14
N LEU A 920 53.55 -61.13 82.12
CA LEU A 920 52.98 -62.09 83.07
C LEU A 920 53.89 -62.28 84.30
N SER A 921 53.29 -62.60 85.45
CA SER A 921 54.06 -62.83 86.70
C SER A 921 54.79 -64.19 86.68
N PHE A 922 55.89 -64.30 87.42
CA PHE A 922 56.57 -65.59 87.60
C PHE A 922 55.69 -66.57 88.40
N GLY A 923 55.54 -67.81 87.94
CA GLY A 923 54.63 -68.81 88.54
C GLY A 923 53.14 -68.56 88.28
N GLN A 924 52.80 -67.66 87.33
CA GLN A 924 51.44 -67.53 86.84
C GLN A 924 51.19 -68.62 85.78
N ASP A 925 50.22 -69.49 86.04
CA ASP A 925 49.94 -70.69 85.24
C ASP A 925 48.87 -70.45 84.16
N GLU A 926 48.21 -69.29 84.18
CA GLU A 926 47.07 -68.94 83.32
C GLU A 926 47.12 -67.49 82.84
N MET A 927 46.59 -67.22 81.64
CA MET A 927 46.36 -65.85 81.13
C MET A 927 44.97 -65.72 80.50
N THR A 928 44.35 -64.55 80.65
CA THR A 928 43.02 -64.26 80.08
C THR A 928 43.17 -63.41 78.84
N ILE A 929 42.52 -63.83 77.74
CA ILE A 929 42.43 -63.10 76.48
C ILE A 929 41.00 -62.59 76.36
N ARG A 930 40.83 -61.30 76.06
CA ARG A 930 39.55 -60.65 75.81
C ARG A 930 39.55 -60.04 74.40
N TYR A 931 38.48 -60.29 73.66
CA TYR A 931 38.18 -59.59 72.41
C TYR A 931 36.99 -58.66 72.64
N THR A 932 37.08 -57.44 72.15
CA THR A 932 35.99 -56.45 72.16
C THR A 932 35.76 -56.00 70.72
N VAL A 933 34.56 -56.17 70.19
CA VAL A 933 34.16 -55.73 68.86
C VAL A 933 33.12 -54.63 69.03
N THR A 934 33.34 -53.47 68.42
CA THR A 934 32.32 -52.42 68.31
C THR A 934 31.79 -52.44 66.88
N ALA A 935 30.48 -52.59 66.70
CA ALA A 935 29.86 -52.65 65.39
C ALA A 935 28.49 -51.99 65.42
N GLU A 936 28.33 -50.93 64.64
CA GLU A 936 27.09 -50.16 64.58
C GLU A 936 25.99 -50.94 63.84
N GLY A 937 24.78 -50.97 64.40
CA GLY A 937 23.62 -51.59 63.78
C GLY A 937 23.52 -53.11 63.97
N ASN A 938 22.99 -53.54 65.12
CA ASN A 938 22.52 -54.91 65.46
C ASN A 938 22.95 -56.01 64.48
N PRO A 939 24.20 -56.49 64.57
CA PRO A 939 24.76 -57.38 63.58
C PRO A 939 24.07 -58.75 63.54
N THR A 940 23.79 -59.21 62.32
CA THR A 940 23.25 -60.54 62.04
C THR A 940 24.26 -61.63 62.42
N SER A 941 25.56 -61.39 62.24
CA SER A 941 26.62 -62.25 62.75
C SER A 941 27.93 -61.49 63.00
N ILE A 942 28.71 -61.93 63.99
CA ILE A 942 30.09 -61.48 64.21
C ILE A 942 30.97 -62.72 64.26
N THR A 943 32.03 -62.74 63.46
CA THR A 943 33.00 -63.83 63.40
C THR A 943 34.38 -63.32 63.80
N LEU A 944 35.04 -63.99 64.74
CA LEU A 944 36.43 -63.69 65.11
C LEU A 944 37.37 -64.72 64.50
N SER A 945 38.47 -64.27 63.92
CA SER A 945 39.59 -65.11 63.50
C SER A 945 40.87 -64.66 64.17
N ASP A 946 41.53 -65.57 64.89
CA ASP A 946 42.83 -65.36 65.51
C ASP A 946 43.69 -66.62 65.32
N PRO A 947 44.41 -66.72 64.19
CA PRO A 947 45.25 -67.86 63.87
C PRO A 947 46.33 -68.15 64.92
N SER A 948 46.73 -67.13 65.66
CA SER A 948 47.83 -67.21 66.62
C SER A 948 47.54 -68.08 67.85
N LEU A 949 46.27 -68.33 68.13
CA LEU A 949 45.86 -69.23 69.21
C LEU A 949 46.21 -70.70 68.93
N ASN A 950 46.53 -71.05 67.68
CA ASN A 950 47.00 -72.38 67.29
C ASN A 950 48.52 -72.51 67.49
N ASN A 951 48.95 -72.72 68.74
CA ASN A 951 50.37 -72.81 69.10
C ASN A 951 50.62 -73.83 70.24
N ASP A 952 51.89 -74.16 70.49
CA ASP A 952 52.31 -75.11 71.54
C ASP A 952 52.61 -74.44 72.90
N LEU A 953 52.45 -73.11 73.02
CA LEU A 953 52.85 -72.34 74.20
C LEU A 953 51.84 -72.44 75.34
N PHE A 954 50.55 -72.54 75.01
CA PHE A 954 49.45 -72.66 75.97
C PHE A 954 48.35 -73.58 75.45
N THR A 955 47.58 -74.15 76.36
CA THR A 955 46.42 -74.97 76.06
C THR A 955 45.16 -74.12 76.17
N LEU A 956 44.36 -74.12 75.10
CA LEU A 956 43.03 -73.50 75.07
C LEU A 956 42.07 -74.29 75.99
N PRO A 957 41.10 -73.62 76.64
CA PRO A 957 40.09 -74.31 77.43
C PRO A 957 39.22 -75.18 76.52
N SER A 958 38.71 -76.30 77.03
CA SER A 958 38.08 -77.36 76.22
C SER A 958 36.84 -76.96 75.40
N HIS A 959 36.29 -75.76 75.63
CA HIS A 959 35.15 -75.23 74.89
C HIS A 959 35.56 -74.28 73.76
N ILE A 960 36.82 -73.84 73.70
CA ILE A 960 37.36 -72.97 72.65
C ILE A 960 38.13 -73.84 71.66
N THR A 961 37.80 -73.72 70.37
CA THR A 961 38.49 -74.39 69.27
C THR A 961 38.82 -73.37 68.19
N VAL A 962 39.98 -73.51 67.55
CA VAL A 962 40.45 -72.59 66.51
C VAL A 962 40.68 -73.39 65.23
N ASP A 963 40.09 -72.94 64.13
CA ASP A 963 40.26 -73.58 62.83
C ASP A 963 41.72 -73.40 62.35
N PRO A 964 42.45 -74.48 62.02
CA PRO A 964 43.87 -74.41 61.75
C PRO A 964 44.23 -73.73 60.42
N ASP A 965 43.28 -73.63 59.48
CA ASP A 965 43.51 -73.04 58.15
C ASP A 965 43.09 -71.57 58.11
N THR A 966 41.98 -71.24 58.78
CA THR A 966 41.35 -69.91 58.71
C THR A 966 41.56 -69.06 59.95
N GLY A 967 41.96 -69.66 61.08
CA GLY A 967 42.09 -69.00 62.38
C GLY A 967 40.77 -68.71 63.09
N VAL A 968 39.62 -69.09 62.50
CA VAL A 968 38.30 -68.79 63.05
C VAL A 968 38.13 -69.43 64.43
N ILE A 969 37.75 -68.60 65.41
CA ILE A 969 37.52 -69.01 66.79
C ILE A 969 36.07 -69.48 66.94
N SER A 970 35.89 -70.72 67.40
CA SER A 970 34.61 -71.29 67.77
C SER A 970 34.54 -71.51 69.28
N GLY A 971 33.35 -71.27 69.87
CA GLY A 971 33.11 -71.39 71.31
C GLY A 971 33.30 -70.10 72.12
N CYS A 972 33.85 -69.06 71.50
CA CYS A 972 33.95 -67.71 72.06
C CYS A 972 32.67 -66.93 71.72
N LEU A 973 31.65 -67.00 72.59
CA LEU A 973 30.39 -66.31 72.35
C LEU A 973 30.54 -64.83 72.70
N LEU A 974 30.55 -63.96 71.68
CA LEU A 974 30.52 -62.52 71.85
C LEU A 974 29.17 -62.09 72.46
N THR A 975 29.23 -61.46 73.63
CA THR A 975 28.07 -60.97 74.38
C THR A 975 28.10 -59.45 74.48
N ALA A 976 26.94 -58.80 74.38
CA ALA A 976 26.84 -57.37 74.53
C ALA A 976 27.40 -56.92 75.90
N VAL A 977 28.19 -55.85 75.91
CA VAL A 977 28.80 -55.31 77.13
C VAL A 977 27.79 -54.41 77.84
N ASP A 978 27.38 -54.78 79.05
CA ASP A 978 26.42 -53.99 79.84
C ASP A 978 26.86 -52.52 79.99
N GLY A 979 26.02 -51.60 79.52
CA GLY A 979 26.24 -50.15 79.59
C GLY A 979 27.09 -49.56 78.47
N ARG A 980 27.41 -50.32 77.41
CA ARG A 980 28.00 -49.80 76.16
C ARG A 980 27.22 -50.33 74.97
N ASP A 981 26.55 -49.43 74.25
CA ASP A 981 25.84 -49.78 73.02
C ASP A 981 26.82 -50.25 71.93
N ASP A 982 26.35 -51.14 71.04
CA ASP A 982 27.09 -51.64 69.88
C ASP A 982 28.43 -52.33 70.16
N THR A 983 28.70 -52.66 71.43
CA THR A 983 29.96 -53.28 71.87
C THR A 983 29.71 -54.71 72.34
N TYR A 984 30.43 -55.66 71.75
CA TYR A 984 30.35 -57.09 72.05
C TYR A 984 31.71 -57.59 72.53
N SER A 985 31.74 -58.39 73.60
CA SER A 985 32.99 -58.95 74.11
C SER A 985 32.92 -60.44 74.39
N CYS A 986 34.06 -61.09 74.25
CA CYS A 986 34.26 -62.47 74.61
C CYS A 986 35.61 -62.59 75.30
N GLU A 987 35.65 -63.28 76.44
CA GLU A 987 36.88 -63.55 77.17
C GLU A 987 36.99 -65.03 77.54
N PHE A 988 38.22 -65.54 77.52
CA PHE A 988 38.53 -66.88 78.00
C PHE A 988 39.94 -66.95 78.55
N THR A 989 40.18 -67.92 79.42
CA THR A 989 41.46 -68.12 80.09
C THR A 989 42.16 -69.35 79.52
N VAL A 990 43.43 -69.21 79.19
CA VAL A 990 44.29 -70.27 78.65
C VAL A 990 45.33 -70.68 79.68
N SER A 991 45.68 -71.97 79.72
CA SER A 991 46.67 -72.51 80.67
C SER A 991 48.04 -72.62 80.00
N ILE A 992 49.09 -72.12 80.66
CA ILE A 992 50.46 -72.12 80.13
C ILE A 992 51.08 -73.51 80.32
N ASN A 993 51.61 -74.11 79.24
CA ASN A 993 52.04 -75.51 79.25
C ASN A 993 53.29 -75.78 80.13
N ASP A 994 54.18 -74.79 80.26
CA ASP A 994 55.36 -74.84 81.14
C ASP A 994 55.41 -73.56 81.99
N PRO A 995 54.84 -73.56 83.21
CA PRO A 995 54.71 -72.35 84.02
C PRO A 995 56.03 -71.85 84.64
N GLU A 996 57.09 -72.66 84.66
CA GLU A 996 58.38 -72.25 85.24
C GLU A 996 59.40 -71.78 84.18
N ALA A 997 59.17 -72.06 82.89
CA ALA A 997 60.01 -71.58 81.79
C ALA A 997 59.71 -70.12 81.36
N PRO A 998 60.66 -69.41 80.72
CA PRO A 998 60.34 -68.16 80.03
C PRO A 998 59.30 -68.38 78.90
N PHE A 999 58.35 -67.46 78.76
CA PHE A 999 57.22 -67.54 77.82
C PHE A 999 57.22 -66.31 76.90
N HIS A 1000 56.95 -66.47 75.60
CA HIS A 1000 56.88 -65.34 74.67
C HIS A 1000 55.87 -65.61 73.54
N TYR A 1001 54.73 -64.93 73.63
CA TYR A 1001 53.65 -64.88 72.65
C TYR A 1001 53.64 -63.48 72.04
N LYS A 1002 54.16 -63.32 70.82
CA LYS A 1002 54.47 -62.00 70.26
C LYS A 1002 53.22 -61.31 69.71
N ALA A 1003 53.11 -60.00 69.94
CA ALA A 1003 52.04 -59.18 69.39
C ALA A 1003 51.94 -59.27 67.86
N ASP A 1004 53.07 -59.21 67.16
CA ASP A 1004 53.12 -59.25 65.69
C ASP A 1004 52.61 -60.59 65.11
N GLU A 1005 52.67 -61.65 65.92
CA GLU A 1005 52.19 -62.99 65.58
C GLU A 1005 50.79 -63.25 66.16
N ALA A 1006 50.20 -62.29 66.89
CA ALA A 1006 48.97 -62.43 67.69
C ALA A 1006 47.83 -61.50 67.24
N GLU A 1007 47.55 -61.50 65.93
CA GLU A 1007 46.51 -60.71 65.28
C GLU A 1007 45.13 -61.38 65.34
N VAL A 1008 44.10 -60.60 65.66
CA VAL A 1008 42.69 -60.96 65.49
C VAL A 1008 42.06 -60.17 64.35
N THR A 1009 41.13 -60.78 63.64
CA THR A 1009 40.23 -60.14 62.69
C THR A 1009 38.78 -60.35 63.15
N ALA A 1010 38.00 -59.29 63.25
CA ALA A 1010 36.54 -59.38 63.39
C ALA A 1010 35.90 -59.17 62.03
N THR A 1011 34.94 -60.01 61.66
CA THR A 1011 34.08 -59.84 60.48
C THR A 1011 32.63 -59.75 60.94
N VAL A 1012 31.97 -58.64 60.65
CA VAL A 1012 30.59 -58.35 61.03
C VAL A 1012 29.71 -58.40 59.80
N THR A 1013 28.56 -59.05 59.92
CA THR A 1013 27.53 -59.09 58.87
C THR A 1013 26.25 -58.42 59.36
N VAL A 1014 25.70 -57.48 58.59
CA VAL A 1014 24.40 -56.84 58.85
C VAL A 1014 23.47 -57.07 57.65
N THR A 1015 22.19 -57.28 57.90
CA THR A 1015 21.17 -57.40 56.84
C THR A 1015 20.16 -56.26 56.96
N HIS A 1016 20.10 -55.38 55.96
CA HIS A 1016 19.12 -54.29 55.87
C HIS A 1016 18.42 -54.32 54.50
N ASN A 1017 17.09 -54.26 54.48
CA ASN A 1017 16.24 -54.29 53.28
C ASN A 1017 16.67 -55.37 52.25
N GLU A 1018 16.74 -56.63 52.69
CA GLU A 1018 17.09 -57.82 51.88
C GLU A 1018 18.55 -57.87 51.34
N ARG A 1019 19.38 -56.86 51.62
CA ARG A 1019 20.80 -56.85 51.31
C ARG A 1019 21.63 -57.31 52.51
N THR A 1020 22.52 -58.28 52.31
CA THR A 1020 23.48 -58.76 53.33
C THR A 1020 24.83 -58.10 53.08
N VAL A 1021 25.39 -57.49 54.11
CA VAL A 1021 26.60 -56.66 54.05
C VAL A 1021 27.62 -57.16 55.05
N THR A 1022 28.89 -57.20 54.68
CA THR A 1022 30.00 -57.63 55.55
C THR A 1022 31.09 -56.57 55.64
N ALA A 1023 31.55 -56.27 56.85
CA ALA A 1023 32.72 -55.42 57.12
C ALA A 1023 33.69 -56.13 58.08
N SER A 1024 34.96 -55.73 58.10
CA SER A 1024 35.97 -56.35 58.97
C SER A 1024 37.04 -55.39 59.47
N ASP A 1025 37.55 -55.63 60.67
CA ASP A 1025 38.67 -54.90 61.28
C ASP A 1025 39.68 -55.86 61.95
N THR A 1026 40.90 -55.39 62.23
CA THR A 1026 41.97 -56.21 62.86
C THR A 1026 42.70 -55.51 64.02
N ASP A 1027 43.15 -56.28 65.00
CA ASP A 1027 43.99 -55.79 66.11
C ASP A 1027 45.01 -56.84 66.61
N LYS A 1028 46.03 -56.42 67.38
CA LYS A 1028 47.17 -57.26 67.80
C LYS A 1028 47.54 -57.03 69.26
N HIS A 1029 47.55 -58.12 70.05
CA HIS A 1029 48.04 -58.08 71.43
C HIS A 1029 48.63 -59.43 71.88
N GLY A 1030 49.87 -59.41 72.39
CA GLY A 1030 50.63 -60.59 72.84
C GLY A 1030 50.95 -60.59 74.35
N ALA A 1031 51.74 -61.56 74.81
CA ALA A 1031 52.18 -61.67 76.21
C ALA A 1031 53.60 -62.27 76.36
N MET A 1032 54.32 -61.93 77.44
CA MET A 1032 55.67 -62.47 77.71
C MET A 1032 55.97 -62.67 79.22
N ARG A 1033 56.89 -63.57 79.54
CA ARG A 1033 57.43 -63.87 80.89
C ARG A 1033 58.95 -64.02 80.86
N LEU A 1034 59.65 -63.41 81.83
CA LEU A 1034 61.11 -63.44 81.99
C LEU A 1034 61.57 -64.58 82.94
N ALA A 1035 62.82 -65.04 82.84
CA ALA A 1035 63.39 -66.13 83.65
C ALA A 1035 63.70 -65.74 85.12
N ASP A 1036 63.69 -66.72 86.04
CA ASP A 1036 63.97 -66.56 87.49
C ASP A 1036 65.45 -66.23 87.79
N ILE A 1037 65.78 -64.95 87.82
CA ILE A 1037 67.14 -64.46 88.07
C ILE A 1037 67.64 -64.73 89.53
N PRO A 1038 66.81 -64.67 90.59
CA PRO A 1038 67.25 -64.94 91.97
C PRO A 1038 67.80 -66.35 92.26
N GLY A 1039 67.35 -67.39 91.55
CA GLY A 1039 67.70 -68.80 91.83
C GLY A 1039 69.10 -69.26 91.35
N LEU A 1040 69.84 -68.43 90.61
CA LEU A 1040 71.04 -68.83 89.85
C LEU A 1040 72.40 -68.43 90.45
N LEU A 1041 72.48 -67.95 91.71
CA LEU A 1041 73.73 -67.42 92.30
C LEU A 1041 74.23 -68.22 93.54
N PRO A 1042 75.46 -68.79 93.55
CA PRO A 1042 76.02 -69.53 94.70
C PRO A 1042 76.52 -68.66 95.88
N GLU A 1043 76.31 -69.16 97.11
CA GLU A 1043 76.37 -68.49 98.42
C GLU A 1043 77.70 -67.85 98.90
N THR A 1044 78.78 -67.81 98.11
CA THR A 1044 80.08 -67.24 98.58
C THR A 1044 80.58 -66.02 97.80
N GLY A 1045 79.69 -65.35 97.04
CA GLY A 1045 79.97 -64.08 96.36
C GLY A 1045 79.03 -62.90 96.70
N ALA A 1046 78.16 -63.05 97.71
CA ALA A 1046 76.99 -62.18 97.92
C ALA A 1046 77.29 -60.77 98.50
N THR A 1047 78.49 -60.47 98.99
CA THR A 1047 78.80 -59.15 99.58
C THR A 1047 79.68 -58.25 98.71
N SER A 1048 80.34 -58.79 97.69
CA SER A 1048 81.20 -58.00 96.78
C SER A 1048 80.53 -57.69 95.44
N LEU A 1049 79.48 -58.43 95.07
CA LEU A 1049 78.73 -58.22 93.82
C LEU A 1049 77.57 -57.20 93.97
N VAL A 1050 77.04 -57.01 95.18
CA VAL A 1050 75.90 -56.11 95.47
C VAL A 1050 76.28 -54.63 95.30
N LEU A 1051 77.54 -54.26 95.53
CA LEU A 1051 78.02 -52.89 95.30
C LEU A 1051 78.35 -52.59 93.82
N VAL A 1052 78.68 -53.62 93.02
CA VAL A 1052 79.04 -53.45 91.61
C VAL A 1052 77.81 -53.58 90.69
N LEU A 1053 76.83 -54.43 91.04
CA LEU A 1053 75.53 -54.50 90.33
C LEU A 1053 74.56 -53.38 90.74
N GLY A 1054 74.61 -52.90 91.99
CA GLY A 1054 73.75 -51.83 92.48
C GLY A 1054 73.96 -50.48 91.77
N LEU A 1055 75.21 -50.14 91.38
CA LEU A 1055 75.48 -48.94 90.59
C LEU A 1055 75.27 -49.16 89.08
N GLY A 1056 75.57 -50.36 88.56
CA GLY A 1056 75.42 -50.67 87.13
C GLY A 1056 73.95 -50.71 86.67
N VAL A 1057 73.05 -51.23 87.52
CA VAL A 1057 71.61 -51.34 87.20
C VAL A 1057 70.91 -49.99 87.28
N LEU A 1058 71.29 -49.09 88.20
CA LEU A 1058 70.75 -47.73 88.26
C LEU A 1058 71.18 -46.87 87.06
N ILE A 1059 72.41 -47.06 86.55
CA ILE A 1059 72.89 -46.35 85.36
C ILE A 1059 72.25 -46.94 84.08
N ALA A 1060 72.04 -48.25 84.00
CA ALA A 1060 71.33 -48.89 82.88
C ALA A 1060 69.84 -48.54 82.83
N LEU A 1061 69.15 -48.46 83.98
CA LEU A 1061 67.75 -48.00 84.06
C LEU A 1061 67.61 -46.51 83.73
N ALA A 1062 68.56 -45.65 84.16
CA ALA A 1062 68.56 -44.25 83.78
C ALA A 1062 68.83 -44.04 82.27
N ALA A 1063 69.71 -44.85 81.68
CA ALA A 1063 69.97 -44.82 80.23
C ALA A 1063 68.80 -45.35 79.40
N LEU A 1064 68.08 -46.38 79.88
CA LEU A 1064 66.89 -46.94 79.22
C LEU A 1064 65.69 -45.97 79.31
N VAL A 1065 65.49 -45.31 80.46
CA VAL A 1065 64.46 -44.27 80.63
C VAL A 1065 64.77 -43.06 79.73
N ASN A 1066 66.04 -42.66 79.58
CA ASN A 1066 66.41 -41.56 78.66
C ASN A 1066 66.30 -41.97 77.18
N PHE A 1067 66.62 -43.21 76.83
CA PHE A 1067 66.48 -43.73 75.47
C PHE A 1067 65.01 -43.81 75.01
N VAL A 1068 64.10 -44.18 75.92
CA VAL A 1068 62.64 -44.23 75.64
C VAL A 1068 62.03 -42.82 75.62
N ARG A 1069 62.53 -41.89 76.44
CA ARG A 1069 62.00 -40.51 76.49
C ARG A 1069 62.43 -39.64 75.30
N ASN A 1070 63.56 -39.95 74.66
CA ASN A 1070 64.10 -39.15 73.55
C ASN A 1070 63.63 -39.61 72.15
N ARG A 1071 62.73 -40.61 72.07
CA ARG A 1071 62.14 -41.12 70.81
C ARG A 1071 60.64 -40.81 70.66
N ARG A 1072 60.10 -39.99 71.56
CA ARG A 1072 58.78 -39.33 71.45
C ARG A 1072 58.94 -37.83 71.73
N ASN A 1073 59.65 -37.16 70.82
CA ASN A 1073 58.97 -36.23 69.92
C ASN A 1073 59.08 -36.83 68.52
#